data_AF-A0A7W5F2T4-F1
#
_entry.id   AF-A0A7W5F2T4-F1
#
_cell.length_a   1.000
_cell.length_b   1.000
_cell.length_c   1.000
_cell.angle_alpha   90.00
_cell.angle_beta   90.00
_cell.angle_gamma   90.00
#
_symmetry.space_group_name_H-M   'P 1'
#
loop_
_entity.id
_entity.type
_entity.pdbx_description
1 polymer ?
#
loop_
_entity_poly.entity_id
_entity_poly.type
_entity_poly.pdbx_seq_one_letter_code
_entity_poly.pdbx_strand_id
1 'polypeptide(L)'
;MPWFSPPGPSRPATVSVFPPSGSRKCVGAGVLLPGNRVLTAAHVVNMALGRENTEDTAHPGNETMLRVRVGGHWQDAQVKVWIPVRDRKKTDWRGDLVVLQLPHDLPPNLVPPPWLEVREGMRVCAWDPSGQAEFSLALCEVIAVKPEYEFAVVDTSRSAVSIGHGYSGGPVWCNEERAVVGMMVAKVKGVPEACDRRKVDDLSWFLPTQRIRKELDAEGVAHLLDPTPDTDEPDTSSEAFDLADILSRKVDSSKQLARSGRVVAKKCGLGHPRDRSAPSVEEFARVLLTHPRALAELTQVLSTKPGAVAELLEVGARIPQCALLTHTERERLDTLLASLPHDIVATVPTLVLDALPDIDLPDALHTDPDWQDADTAGTSLAALLDQLERNRRAPATERSRSPLLPALVCFVLHVAAASPDPYGTDLVDWCTKVARRTQGHQAALEERLVHARQLACRLGAPNQNAPRLLIRLRRVDGDGDNCLFTLRMWSRKSTTWQRVRVDERQARDTADTAATIFNTASTLLRPGIRPIVELLLDRADLDVNPHWWMAPGPMNTHRALGVEFPVVFTCPELVELGSDAEFLRERKKRLHRGVLLRIDASVSSLDEVGKRLAGEMDAVGVVIGEVDPAFRELVVQYCLAAGMPVVLFGRGEQGWAQAESRLVRDAPAALPKAVREYRRDAFKEPAVHLGRPVLAWCDDIGPPPGDLYLDDPSEELA
;
A
#
# COMPACT_ATOMS: atom_id res chain seq x y z
N MET A 1 -32.60 -14.64 17.10
CA MET A 1 -31.14 -14.67 16.90
C MET A 1 -30.89 -14.27 15.46
N PRO A 2 -30.09 -13.23 15.19
CA PRO A 2 -29.75 -12.86 13.82
C PRO A 2 -28.99 -13.99 13.14
N TRP A 3 -29.22 -14.22 11.84
CA TRP A 3 -28.57 -15.32 11.12
C TRP A 3 -27.05 -15.13 11.00
N PHE A 4 -26.60 -13.89 10.93
CA PHE A 4 -25.19 -13.52 11.07
C PHE A 4 -24.93 -13.02 12.48
N SER A 5 -23.89 -13.53 13.12
CA SER A 5 -23.46 -13.05 14.43
C SER A 5 -21.99 -12.63 14.36
N PRO A 6 -21.57 -11.55 15.03
CA PRO A 6 -20.15 -11.22 15.14
C PRO A 6 -19.40 -12.43 15.74
N PRO A 7 -18.10 -12.61 15.43
CA PRO A 7 -17.32 -13.66 16.05
C PRO A 7 -17.35 -13.47 17.56
N GLY A 8 -18.17 -14.27 18.25
CA GLY A 8 -18.15 -14.33 19.71
C GLY A 8 -16.72 -14.65 20.15
N PRO A 9 -16.22 -14.01 21.22
CA PRO A 9 -14.84 -14.17 21.63
C PRO A 9 -14.56 -15.67 21.90
N SER A 10 -13.42 -16.20 21.43
CA SER A 10 -13.04 -17.60 21.66
C SER A 10 -12.80 -17.91 23.14
N ARG A 11 -12.55 -16.87 23.93
CA ARG A 11 -12.45 -16.83 25.39
C ARG A 11 -12.83 -15.41 25.86
N PRO A 12 -13.43 -15.25 27.04
CA PRO A 12 -13.68 -13.91 27.59
C PRO A 12 -12.36 -13.16 27.81
N ALA A 13 -12.40 -11.83 27.70
CA ALA A 13 -11.24 -11.01 28.05
C ALA A 13 -10.86 -11.25 29.52
N THR A 14 -9.56 -11.45 29.80
CA THR A 14 -9.08 -11.58 31.17
C THR A 14 -9.22 -10.25 31.87
N VAL A 15 -9.94 -10.24 33.00
CA VAL A 15 -10.09 -9.07 33.86
C VAL A 15 -9.56 -9.40 35.26
N SER A 16 -8.65 -8.59 35.75
CA SER A 16 -8.01 -8.76 37.06
C SER A 16 -8.15 -7.48 37.89
N VAL A 17 -8.55 -7.61 39.15
CA VAL A 17 -8.69 -6.48 40.09
C VAL A 17 -7.50 -6.43 41.04
N PHE A 18 -6.94 -5.25 41.23
CA PHE A 18 -5.74 -5.01 42.04
C PHE A 18 -5.97 -3.97 43.14
N PRO A 19 -5.23 -4.09 44.27
CA PRO A 19 -5.18 -3.02 45.27
C PRO A 19 -4.59 -1.73 44.69
N PRO A 20 -5.05 -0.53 45.12
CA PRO A 20 -4.47 0.75 44.70
C PRO A 20 -2.98 0.92 45.05
N SER A 21 -2.49 0.24 46.09
CA SER A 21 -1.15 0.38 46.68
C SER A 21 0.02 -0.17 45.84
N GLY A 22 -0.18 -0.49 44.56
CA GLY A 22 0.88 -0.93 43.64
C GLY A 22 1.33 -2.40 43.83
N SER A 23 0.61 -3.19 44.61
CA SER A 23 0.84 -4.65 44.72
C SER A 23 0.68 -5.33 43.36
N ARG A 24 1.63 -6.20 43.00
CA ARG A 24 1.57 -7.01 41.77
C ARG A 24 0.64 -8.22 41.87
N LYS A 25 0.00 -8.46 43.03
CA LYS A 25 -0.90 -9.59 43.24
C LYS A 25 -2.36 -9.14 43.09
N CYS A 26 -3.08 -9.75 42.15
CA CYS A 26 -4.52 -9.52 42.00
C CYS A 26 -5.28 -10.10 43.19
N VAL A 27 -6.35 -9.43 43.60
CA VAL A 27 -7.23 -9.85 44.70
C VAL A 27 -8.47 -10.58 44.19
N GLY A 28 -8.81 -10.42 42.91
CA GLY A 28 -9.91 -11.12 42.26
C GLY A 28 -9.96 -10.85 40.76
N ALA A 29 -11.04 -11.31 40.14
CA ALA A 29 -11.29 -11.26 38.72
C ALA A 29 -12.55 -10.45 38.38
N GLY A 30 -12.83 -10.26 37.10
CA GLY A 30 -14.03 -9.60 36.61
C GLY A 30 -14.54 -10.17 35.29
N VAL A 31 -15.71 -9.70 34.85
CA VAL A 31 -16.28 -9.96 33.53
C VAL A 31 -16.48 -8.63 32.82
N LEU A 32 -15.95 -8.49 31.60
CA LEU A 32 -16.16 -7.30 30.79
C LEU A 32 -17.64 -7.19 30.37
N LEU A 33 -18.23 -6.01 30.51
CA LEU A 33 -19.59 -5.67 30.11
C LEU A 33 -19.58 -4.59 29.01
N PRO A 34 -20.66 -4.49 28.20
CA PRO A 34 -20.86 -3.40 27.25
C PRO A 34 -20.72 -2.00 27.87
N GLY A 35 -20.21 -1.04 27.08
CA GLY A 35 -20.03 0.36 27.49
C GLY A 35 -18.85 0.60 28.46
N ASN A 36 -17.73 -0.12 28.26
CA ASN A 36 -16.50 -0.04 29.07
C ASN A 36 -16.74 -0.26 30.57
N ARG A 37 -17.45 -1.33 30.91
CA ARG A 37 -17.80 -1.67 32.29
C ARG A 37 -17.25 -3.03 32.68
N VAL A 38 -17.06 -3.27 33.97
CA VAL A 38 -16.63 -4.56 34.50
C VAL A 38 -17.58 -4.99 35.61
N LEU A 39 -18.10 -6.21 35.54
CA LEU A 39 -18.78 -6.86 36.65
C LEU A 39 -17.76 -7.62 37.50
N THR A 40 -17.80 -7.46 38.82
CA THR A 40 -17.00 -8.24 39.78
C THR A 40 -17.79 -8.46 41.08
N ALA A 41 -17.18 -9.13 42.06
CA ALA A 41 -17.78 -9.35 43.36
C ALA A 41 -17.50 -8.20 44.35
N ALA A 42 -18.45 -7.88 45.22
CA ALA A 42 -18.30 -6.80 46.21
C ALA A 42 -17.19 -7.08 47.22
N HIS A 43 -17.05 -8.33 47.64
CA HIS A 43 -15.95 -8.72 48.54
C HIS A 43 -14.57 -8.57 47.89
N VAL A 44 -14.45 -8.71 46.56
CA VAL A 44 -13.20 -8.45 45.82
C VAL A 44 -12.83 -6.97 45.89
N VAL A 45 -13.80 -6.08 45.77
CA VAL A 45 -13.60 -4.64 45.94
C VAL A 45 -13.20 -4.30 47.38
N ASN A 46 -13.88 -4.88 48.38
CA ASN A 46 -13.49 -4.69 49.79
C ASN A 46 -12.04 -5.15 50.06
N MET A 47 -11.63 -6.29 49.50
CA MET A 47 -10.23 -6.75 49.57
C MET A 47 -9.25 -5.81 48.86
N ALA A 48 -9.62 -5.29 47.68
CA ALA A 48 -8.78 -4.34 46.93
C ALA A 48 -8.55 -3.04 47.71
N LEU A 49 -9.57 -2.59 48.44
CA LEU A 49 -9.50 -1.40 49.29
C LEU A 49 -8.80 -1.65 50.63
N GLY A 50 -8.42 -2.89 50.93
CA GLY A 50 -7.76 -3.26 52.18
C GLY A 50 -8.68 -3.23 53.39
N ARG A 51 -10.00 -3.35 53.21
CA ARG A 51 -10.95 -3.44 54.33
C ARG A 51 -10.75 -4.77 55.05
N GLU A 52 -10.61 -4.73 56.38
CA GLU A 52 -10.47 -5.93 57.22
C GLU A 52 -11.70 -6.83 57.14
N ASN A 53 -12.89 -6.22 57.05
CA ASN A 53 -14.14 -6.92 56.79
C ASN A 53 -14.44 -6.95 55.28
N THR A 54 -14.25 -8.10 54.64
CA THR A 54 -14.57 -8.28 53.21
C THR A 54 -16.07 -8.25 52.92
N GLU A 55 -16.91 -8.34 53.94
CA GLU A 55 -18.38 -8.28 53.86
C GLU A 55 -18.93 -6.91 54.24
N ASP A 56 -18.08 -5.89 54.34
CA ASP A 56 -18.51 -4.54 54.64
C ASP A 56 -19.55 -4.07 53.61
N THR A 57 -20.73 -3.68 54.10
CA THR A 57 -21.86 -3.22 53.29
C THR A 57 -21.73 -1.76 52.91
N ALA A 58 -20.85 -0.99 53.57
CA ALA A 58 -20.67 0.44 53.32
C ALA A 58 -20.17 0.69 51.90
N HIS A 59 -20.79 1.66 51.20
CA HIS A 59 -20.36 2.03 49.86
C HIS A 59 -18.89 2.49 49.87
N PRO A 60 -18.07 2.12 48.88
CA PRO A 60 -16.66 2.56 48.76
C PRO A 60 -16.45 4.07 48.63
N GLY A 61 -17.50 4.83 48.33
CA GLY A 61 -17.42 6.26 47.96
C GLY A 61 -17.21 6.46 46.45
N ASN A 62 -17.72 7.56 45.91
CA ASN A 62 -17.72 7.82 44.46
C ASN A 62 -16.34 8.24 43.90
N GLU A 63 -15.44 8.69 44.77
CA GLU A 63 -14.08 9.11 44.40
C GLU A 63 -13.06 7.97 44.48
N THR A 64 -13.48 6.79 44.94
CA THR A 64 -12.61 5.64 45.13
C THR A 64 -12.29 4.97 43.80
N MET A 65 -11.03 5.06 43.38
CA MET A 65 -10.50 4.43 42.18
C MET A 65 -9.88 3.06 42.48
N LEU A 66 -10.27 2.05 41.71
CA LEU A 66 -9.66 0.72 41.73
C LEU A 66 -8.75 0.53 40.52
N ARG A 67 -7.70 -0.28 40.64
CA ARG A 67 -6.89 -0.68 39.49
C ARG A 67 -7.40 -1.98 38.90
N VAL A 68 -7.69 -1.96 37.60
CA VAL A 68 -8.16 -3.11 36.85
C VAL A 68 -7.24 -3.34 35.65
N ARG A 69 -6.97 -4.60 35.34
CA ARG A 69 -6.26 -5.00 34.11
C ARG A 69 -7.22 -5.77 33.21
N VAL A 70 -7.52 -5.25 32.02
CA VAL A 70 -8.43 -5.84 31.04
C VAL A 70 -7.66 -6.21 29.77
N GLY A 71 -7.60 -7.50 29.44
CA GLY A 71 -6.90 -7.97 28.24
C GLY A 71 -5.40 -7.63 28.22
N GLY A 72 -4.79 -7.38 29.38
CA GLY A 72 -3.39 -6.92 29.51
C GLY A 72 -3.24 -5.40 29.68
N HIS A 73 -4.30 -4.61 29.46
CA HIS A 73 -4.28 -3.15 29.57
C HIS A 73 -4.69 -2.69 30.98
N TRP A 74 -3.90 -1.79 31.56
CA TRP A 74 -4.22 -1.19 32.86
C TRP A 74 -5.22 -0.06 32.70
N GLN A 75 -6.21 -0.03 33.58
CA GLN A 75 -7.24 1.00 33.68
C GLN A 75 -7.50 1.29 35.15
N ASP A 76 -7.79 2.54 35.46
CA ASP A 76 -8.42 2.88 36.73
C ASP A 76 -9.94 2.77 36.55
N ALA A 77 -10.66 2.35 37.58
CA ALA A 77 -12.08 2.06 37.51
C ALA A 77 -12.83 2.61 38.71
N GLN A 78 -14.02 3.18 38.46
CA GLN A 78 -14.89 3.73 39.51
C GLN A 78 -16.06 2.80 39.78
N VAL A 79 -16.49 2.73 41.04
CA VAL A 79 -17.69 1.98 41.42
C VAL A 79 -18.93 2.72 40.90
N LYS A 80 -19.67 2.07 39.99
CA LYS A 80 -20.90 2.60 39.40
C LYS A 80 -22.16 2.03 40.05
N VAL A 81 -22.14 0.73 40.32
CA VAL A 81 -23.25 0.02 41.00
C VAL A 81 -22.64 -0.81 42.12
N TRP A 82 -23.22 -0.72 43.32
CA TRP A 82 -22.75 -1.41 44.51
C TRP A 82 -23.89 -2.21 45.14
N ILE A 83 -23.84 -3.54 44.98
CA ILE A 83 -24.79 -4.47 45.60
C ILE A 83 -24.01 -5.29 46.63
N PRO A 84 -23.98 -4.88 47.91
CA PRO A 84 -23.16 -5.54 48.91
C PRO A 84 -23.66 -6.97 49.22
N VAL A 85 -22.83 -7.74 49.92
CA VAL A 85 -23.25 -9.05 50.44
C VAL A 85 -24.42 -8.87 51.42
N ARG A 86 -25.51 -9.59 51.21
CA ARG A 86 -26.72 -9.61 52.07
C ARG A 86 -26.99 -11.03 52.55
N ASP A 87 -27.28 -11.17 53.84
CA ASP A 87 -27.78 -12.39 54.49
C ASP A 87 -26.98 -13.69 54.26
N ARG A 88 -25.69 -13.73 54.61
CA ARG A 88 -24.81 -14.91 54.48
C ARG A 88 -25.11 -16.04 55.50
N LYS A 89 -26.36 -16.50 55.58
CA LYS A 89 -26.67 -17.78 56.27
C LYS A 89 -26.30 -18.92 55.32
N LYS A 90 -25.94 -20.10 55.86
CA LYS A 90 -25.24 -21.24 55.20
C LYS A 90 -25.61 -21.60 53.74
N THR A 91 -26.74 -21.16 53.21
CA THR A 91 -27.22 -21.42 51.84
C THR A 91 -27.89 -20.22 51.14
N ASP A 92 -28.08 -19.07 51.79
CA ASP A 92 -28.61 -17.85 51.18
C ASP A 92 -27.44 -16.90 50.96
N TRP A 93 -27.03 -16.67 49.72
CA TRP A 93 -26.02 -15.67 49.38
C TRP A 93 -26.65 -14.68 48.43
N ARG A 94 -26.94 -13.46 48.91
CA ARG A 94 -27.59 -12.41 48.12
C ARG A 94 -26.65 -11.24 47.90
N GLY A 95 -26.81 -10.56 46.77
CA GLY A 95 -25.93 -9.47 46.34
C GLY A 95 -24.52 -9.96 45.99
N ASP A 96 -23.51 -9.28 46.52
CA ASP A 96 -22.08 -9.45 46.20
C ASP A 96 -21.74 -9.14 44.73
N LEU A 97 -22.34 -8.09 44.17
CA LEU A 97 -22.11 -7.65 42.80
C LEU A 97 -21.68 -6.20 42.77
N VAL A 98 -20.68 -5.91 41.96
CA VAL A 98 -20.21 -4.54 41.69
C VAL A 98 -20.03 -4.35 40.20
N VAL A 99 -20.59 -3.26 39.69
CA VAL A 99 -20.28 -2.77 38.34
C VAL A 99 -19.30 -1.63 38.46
N LEU A 100 -18.15 -1.79 37.82
CA LEU A 100 -17.12 -0.77 37.69
C LEU A 100 -17.24 -0.10 36.32
N GLN A 101 -17.04 1.22 36.27
CA GLN A 101 -16.95 1.99 35.04
C GLN A 101 -15.48 2.32 34.76
N LEU A 102 -15.04 2.01 33.54
CA LEU A 102 -13.73 2.43 33.03
C LEU A 102 -13.88 3.80 32.35
N PRO A 103 -12.94 4.74 32.57
CA PRO A 103 -13.02 6.10 32.04
C PRO A 103 -12.58 6.21 30.58
N HIS A 104 -11.83 5.24 30.07
CA HIS A 104 -11.29 5.25 28.71
C HIS A 104 -11.78 4.04 27.92
N ASP A 105 -11.91 4.22 26.61
CA ASP A 105 -12.25 3.15 25.68
C ASP A 105 -11.19 2.06 25.66
N LEU A 106 -11.65 0.82 25.60
CA LEU A 106 -10.78 -0.34 25.44
C LEU A 106 -10.48 -0.58 23.94
N PRO A 107 -9.34 -1.22 23.62
CA PRO A 107 -9.04 -1.66 22.25
C PRO A 107 -10.21 -2.40 21.60
N PRO A 108 -10.52 -2.17 20.30
CA PRO A 108 -11.70 -2.74 19.63
C PRO A 108 -11.77 -4.28 19.62
N ASN A 109 -10.64 -4.95 19.82
CA ASN A 109 -10.54 -6.41 19.89
C ASN A 109 -10.98 -6.99 21.25
N LEU A 110 -11.22 -6.17 22.28
CA LEU A 110 -11.71 -6.60 23.59
C LEU A 110 -13.24 -6.49 23.64
N VAL A 111 -13.91 -7.53 23.15
CA VAL A 111 -15.37 -7.57 23.05
C VAL A 111 -16.00 -8.19 24.30
N PRO A 112 -17.03 -7.56 24.90
CA PRO A 112 -17.81 -8.16 25.99
C PRO A 112 -18.45 -9.50 25.55
N PRO A 113 -18.36 -10.56 26.36
CA PRO A 113 -18.98 -11.84 26.02
C PRO A 113 -20.51 -11.80 26.16
N PRO A 114 -21.25 -12.62 25.39
CA PRO A 114 -22.68 -12.80 25.60
C PRO A 114 -22.94 -13.59 26.89
N TRP A 115 -24.11 -13.36 27.48
CA TRP A 115 -24.58 -14.04 28.70
C TRP A 115 -25.65 -15.07 28.37
N LEU A 116 -25.53 -16.28 28.93
CA LEU A 116 -26.46 -17.39 28.75
C LEU A 116 -26.98 -17.89 30.09
N GLU A 117 -28.23 -18.35 30.10
CA GLU A 117 -28.80 -19.06 31.24
C GLU A 117 -28.07 -20.39 31.50
N VAL A 118 -27.66 -20.62 32.76
CA VAL A 118 -27.02 -21.88 33.15
C VAL A 118 -28.03 -23.02 33.18
N ARG A 119 -27.58 -24.23 32.84
CA ARG A 119 -28.31 -25.49 33.01
C ARG A 119 -27.38 -26.56 33.58
N GLU A 120 -27.96 -27.56 34.25
CA GLU A 120 -27.22 -28.74 34.71
C GLU A 120 -26.64 -29.51 33.51
N GLY A 121 -25.47 -30.13 33.71
CA GLY A 121 -24.72 -30.86 32.69
C GLY A 121 -23.89 -30.00 31.73
N MET A 122 -23.94 -28.67 31.84
CA MET A 122 -23.10 -27.79 31.03
C MET A 122 -21.62 -27.98 31.36
N ARG A 123 -20.80 -28.13 30.31
CA ARG A 123 -19.33 -28.14 30.43
C ARG A 123 -18.82 -26.71 30.38
N VAL A 124 -18.19 -26.29 31.45
CA VAL A 124 -17.76 -24.91 31.65
C VAL A 124 -16.30 -24.84 32.05
N CYS A 125 -15.72 -23.64 32.02
CA CYS A 125 -14.41 -23.40 32.56
C CYS A 125 -14.32 -22.06 33.29
N ALA A 126 -13.37 -21.96 34.22
CA ALA A 126 -13.05 -20.75 34.95
C ALA A 126 -11.54 -20.47 34.86
N TRP A 127 -11.15 -19.19 34.89
CA TRP A 127 -9.74 -18.77 34.80
C TRP A 127 -9.26 -18.07 36.06
N ASP A 128 -7.98 -18.26 36.36
CA ASP A 128 -7.26 -17.42 37.32
C ASP A 128 -6.93 -16.05 36.66
N PRO A 129 -7.25 -14.92 37.33
CA PRO A 129 -6.96 -13.59 36.83
C PRO A 129 -5.46 -13.23 36.73
N SER A 130 -4.53 -14.05 37.23
CA SER A 130 -3.10 -13.71 37.21
C SER A 130 -2.51 -13.64 35.78
N GLY A 131 -3.09 -14.37 34.82
CA GLY A 131 -2.69 -14.36 33.41
C GLY A 131 -1.49 -15.27 33.06
N GLN A 132 -1.11 -16.22 33.91
CA GLN A 132 -0.08 -17.21 33.59
C GLN A 132 -0.68 -18.37 32.76
N ALA A 133 -0.34 -18.42 31.47
CA ALA A 133 -1.09 -19.19 30.47
C ALA A 133 -1.03 -20.73 30.60
N GLU A 134 -0.20 -21.31 31.48
CA GLU A 134 0.07 -22.75 31.48
C GLU A 134 -0.65 -23.53 32.61
N PHE A 135 -1.17 -22.87 33.66
CA PHE A 135 -1.78 -23.56 34.83
C PHE A 135 -3.04 -22.88 35.41
N SER A 136 -3.70 -22.03 34.63
CA SER A 136 -4.75 -21.11 35.13
C SER A 136 -6.17 -21.43 34.67
N LEU A 137 -6.43 -22.61 34.09
CA LEU A 137 -7.75 -23.02 33.59
C LEU A 137 -8.31 -24.18 34.40
N ALA A 138 -9.44 -23.97 35.07
CA ALA A 138 -10.21 -25.04 35.70
C ALA A 138 -11.32 -25.50 34.74
N LEU A 139 -11.30 -26.78 34.35
CA LEU A 139 -12.38 -27.40 33.58
C LEU A 139 -13.42 -27.97 34.56
N CYS A 140 -14.68 -27.60 34.38
CA CYS A 140 -15.73 -27.94 35.31
C CYS A 140 -17.01 -28.44 34.61
N GLU A 141 -17.82 -29.16 35.36
CA GLU A 141 -19.16 -29.57 34.95
C GLU A 141 -20.19 -29.00 35.94
N VAL A 142 -21.28 -28.41 35.43
CA VAL A 142 -22.36 -27.91 36.29
C VAL A 142 -23.17 -29.10 36.77
N ILE A 143 -23.03 -29.47 38.03
CA ILE A 143 -23.66 -30.67 38.61
C ILE A 143 -25.02 -30.38 39.27
N ALA A 144 -25.27 -29.11 39.61
CA ALA A 144 -26.54 -28.70 40.20
C ALA A 144 -26.81 -27.22 39.93
N VAL A 145 -28.05 -26.90 39.55
CA VAL A 145 -28.59 -25.54 39.53
C VAL A 145 -29.74 -25.53 40.52
N LYS A 146 -29.50 -25.06 41.74
CA LYS A 146 -30.47 -25.18 42.84
C LYS A 146 -31.37 -23.94 42.88
N PRO A 147 -32.64 -24.01 42.46
CA PRO A 147 -33.52 -22.84 42.42
C PRO A 147 -33.84 -22.32 43.83
N GLU A 148 -33.84 -23.23 44.81
CA GLU A 148 -34.14 -22.97 46.22
C GLU A 148 -33.03 -22.20 46.96
N TYR A 149 -31.79 -22.23 46.43
CA TYR A 149 -30.64 -21.53 47.02
C TYR A 149 -29.99 -20.52 46.08
N GLU A 150 -30.56 -20.34 44.88
CA GLU A 150 -30.19 -19.35 43.88
C GLU A 150 -28.68 -19.37 43.47
N PHE A 151 -27.98 -20.48 43.73
CA PHE A 151 -26.59 -20.75 43.34
C PHE A 151 -26.47 -21.98 42.42
N ALA A 152 -25.38 -22.03 41.66
CA ALA A 152 -25.00 -23.20 40.88
C ALA A 152 -23.68 -23.79 41.39
N VAL A 153 -23.59 -25.12 41.34
CA VAL A 153 -22.43 -25.88 41.82
C VAL A 153 -21.69 -26.48 40.62
N VAL A 154 -20.38 -26.27 40.60
CA VAL A 154 -19.49 -26.94 39.65
C VAL A 154 -18.62 -27.99 40.34
N ASP A 155 -18.43 -29.10 39.65
CA ASP A 155 -17.45 -30.13 39.99
C ASP A 155 -16.15 -29.87 39.22
N THR A 156 -15.05 -29.75 39.96
CA THR A 156 -13.68 -29.55 39.44
C THR A 156 -12.83 -30.82 39.51
N SER A 157 -13.38 -31.98 39.87
CA SER A 157 -12.65 -33.25 40.03
C SER A 157 -11.93 -33.72 38.76
N ARG A 158 -12.38 -33.24 37.58
CA ARG A 158 -11.74 -33.50 36.28
C ARG A 158 -10.64 -32.52 35.91
N SER A 159 -10.43 -31.47 36.72
CA SER A 159 -9.40 -30.46 36.49
C SER A 159 -8.12 -30.81 37.23
N ALA A 160 -6.97 -30.59 36.58
CA ALA A 160 -5.66 -30.66 37.24
C ALA A 160 -5.42 -29.47 38.20
N VAL A 161 -6.30 -28.45 38.14
CA VAL A 161 -6.19 -27.19 38.89
C VAL A 161 -7.43 -26.98 39.74
N SER A 162 -7.25 -26.78 41.05
CA SER A 162 -8.33 -26.44 41.98
C SER A 162 -8.66 -24.94 41.91
N ILE A 163 -9.94 -24.60 41.89
CA ILE A 163 -10.39 -23.22 42.03
C ILE A 163 -10.02 -22.70 43.44
N GLY A 164 -9.29 -21.59 43.49
CA GLY A 164 -8.70 -21.02 44.72
C GLY A 164 -8.92 -19.52 44.86
N HIS A 165 -8.20 -18.90 45.79
CA HIS A 165 -8.22 -17.44 45.98
C HIS A 165 -7.76 -16.73 44.70
N GLY A 166 -8.56 -15.78 44.22
CA GLY A 166 -8.33 -15.04 42.97
C GLY A 166 -9.40 -15.26 41.90
N TYR A 167 -10.06 -16.42 41.87
CA TYR A 167 -11.10 -16.71 40.85
C TYR A 167 -12.40 -15.91 41.06
N SER A 168 -12.64 -15.41 42.27
CA SER A 168 -13.86 -14.67 42.62
C SER A 168 -14.03 -13.42 41.75
N GLY A 169 -15.24 -13.19 41.26
CA GLY A 169 -15.59 -12.16 40.28
C GLY A 169 -15.35 -12.56 38.82
N GLY A 170 -14.68 -13.69 38.56
CA GLY A 170 -14.34 -14.14 37.21
C GLY A 170 -15.48 -14.87 36.48
N PRO A 171 -15.42 -14.97 35.15
CA PRO A 171 -16.47 -15.60 34.36
C PRO A 171 -16.45 -17.13 34.50
N VAL A 172 -17.64 -17.71 34.59
CA VAL A 172 -17.88 -19.13 34.30
C VAL A 172 -18.31 -19.24 32.85
N TRP A 173 -17.50 -19.88 32.01
CA TRP A 173 -17.64 -19.83 30.57
C TRP A 173 -17.99 -21.18 29.96
N CYS A 174 -18.97 -21.19 29.06
CA CYS A 174 -19.28 -22.34 28.22
C CYS A 174 -18.54 -22.22 26.89
N ASN A 175 -17.57 -23.11 26.65
CA ASN A 175 -16.79 -23.12 25.40
C ASN A 175 -17.64 -23.45 24.18
N GLU A 176 -18.67 -24.30 24.33
CA GLU A 176 -19.54 -24.72 23.24
C GLU A 176 -20.41 -23.57 22.72
N GLU A 177 -20.99 -22.82 23.66
CA GLU A 177 -21.91 -21.70 23.36
C GLU A 177 -21.20 -20.34 23.28
N ARG A 178 -19.90 -20.30 23.57
CA ARG A 178 -19.07 -19.09 23.63
C ARG A 178 -19.73 -17.97 24.46
N ALA A 179 -20.21 -18.33 25.65
CA ALA A 179 -20.98 -17.44 26.50
C ALA A 179 -20.61 -17.60 27.98
N VAL A 180 -20.81 -16.52 28.75
CA VAL A 180 -20.73 -16.52 30.20
C VAL A 180 -22.05 -17.06 30.75
N VAL A 181 -21.99 -18.08 31.61
CA VAL A 181 -23.16 -18.68 32.26
C VAL A 181 -23.28 -18.30 33.74
N GLY A 182 -22.31 -17.54 34.25
CA GLY A 182 -22.34 -16.99 35.60
C GLY A 182 -20.99 -16.43 36.04
N MET A 183 -20.87 -16.10 37.32
CA MET A 183 -19.68 -15.49 37.92
C MET A 183 -19.23 -16.26 39.16
N MET A 184 -17.94 -16.59 39.23
CA MET A 184 -17.36 -17.29 40.38
C MET A 184 -17.40 -16.42 41.64
N VAL A 185 -17.77 -17.00 42.80
CA VAL A 185 -17.86 -16.22 44.05
C VAL A 185 -17.11 -16.88 45.21
N ALA A 186 -17.21 -18.19 45.41
CA ALA A 186 -16.55 -18.85 46.54
C ALA A 186 -16.24 -20.34 46.32
N LYS A 187 -15.24 -20.83 47.07
CA LYS A 187 -14.98 -22.27 47.28
C LYS A 187 -15.79 -22.79 48.47
N VAL A 188 -16.32 -24.01 48.40
CA VAL A 188 -17.01 -24.64 49.52
C VAL A 188 -16.01 -24.89 50.67
N LYS A 189 -16.31 -24.36 51.86
CA LYS A 189 -15.62 -24.74 53.11
C LYS A 189 -16.65 -25.25 54.12
N GLY A 190 -16.54 -26.54 54.45
CA GLY A 190 -17.27 -27.19 55.54
C GLY A 190 -18.71 -27.61 55.18
N VAL A 191 -18.90 -28.92 55.02
CA VAL A 191 -20.22 -29.60 55.06
C VAL A 191 -20.16 -30.61 56.24
N PRO A 192 -21.27 -30.90 56.95
CA PRO A 192 -21.28 -31.70 58.19
C PRO A 192 -20.64 -33.08 58.01
N GLU A 193 -20.18 -33.68 59.10
CA GLU A 193 -19.33 -34.89 59.27
C GLU A 193 -19.72 -36.19 58.51
N ALA A 194 -20.63 -36.16 57.53
CA ALA A 194 -21.12 -37.32 56.79
C ALA A 194 -20.66 -37.42 55.31
N CYS A 195 -19.89 -36.46 54.78
CA CYS A 195 -19.34 -36.53 53.41
C CYS A 195 -17.83 -36.79 53.40
N ASP A 196 -17.40 -37.70 52.53
CA ASP A 196 -16.00 -38.04 52.28
C ASP A 196 -15.20 -36.77 51.90
N ARG A 197 -14.26 -36.36 52.76
CA ARG A 197 -13.55 -35.06 52.68
C ARG A 197 -12.92 -34.81 51.30
N ARG A 198 -12.50 -35.86 50.59
CA ARG A 198 -11.90 -35.75 49.25
C ARG A 198 -12.89 -35.33 48.14
N LYS A 199 -14.20 -35.56 48.30
CA LYS A 199 -15.22 -35.15 47.30
C LYS A 199 -15.69 -33.71 47.44
N VAL A 200 -15.44 -33.07 48.58
CA VAL A 200 -15.93 -31.71 48.87
C VAL A 200 -14.93 -30.63 48.43
N ASP A 201 -13.63 -30.96 48.42
CA ASP A 201 -12.56 -30.03 48.01
C ASP A 201 -12.59 -29.68 46.50
N ASP A 202 -13.29 -30.49 45.71
CA ASP A 202 -13.50 -30.35 44.26
C ASP A 202 -14.81 -29.63 43.90
N LEU A 203 -15.56 -29.14 44.90
CA LEU A 203 -16.81 -28.41 44.66
C LEU A 203 -16.60 -26.90 44.83
N SER A 204 -17.12 -26.13 43.87
CA SER A 204 -17.11 -24.67 43.91
C SER A 204 -18.47 -24.09 43.56
N TRP A 205 -18.76 -22.90 44.09
CA TRP A 205 -20.03 -22.19 43.87
C TRP A 205 -19.84 -20.97 42.99
N PHE A 206 -20.83 -20.74 42.14
CA PHE A 206 -20.90 -19.54 41.30
C PHE A 206 -22.33 -19.01 41.25
N LEU A 207 -22.45 -17.71 41.00
CA LEU A 207 -23.72 -17.05 40.79
C LEU A 207 -24.16 -17.28 39.34
N PRO A 208 -25.32 -17.92 39.11
CA PRO A 208 -25.82 -18.14 37.76
C PRO A 208 -26.28 -16.83 37.11
N THR A 209 -26.18 -16.74 35.77
CA THR A 209 -26.64 -15.55 35.00
C THR A 209 -28.04 -15.10 35.40
N GLN A 210 -28.98 -16.03 35.58
CA GLN A 210 -30.36 -15.75 35.98
C GLN A 210 -30.42 -14.96 37.29
N ARG A 211 -29.56 -15.29 38.25
CA ARG A 211 -29.47 -14.60 39.54
C ARG A 211 -28.84 -13.22 39.39
N ILE A 212 -27.74 -13.13 38.65
CA ILE A 212 -27.05 -11.85 38.39
C ILE A 212 -28.02 -10.87 37.74
N ARG A 213 -28.78 -11.32 36.73
CA ARG A 213 -29.79 -10.50 36.06
C ARG A 213 -30.89 -10.04 37.02
N LYS A 214 -31.40 -10.91 37.90
CA LYS A 214 -32.42 -10.57 38.91
C LYS A 214 -31.92 -9.52 39.93
N GLU A 215 -30.68 -9.62 40.39
CA GLU A 215 -30.08 -8.65 41.32
C GLU A 215 -29.82 -7.30 40.64
N LEU A 216 -29.34 -7.30 39.39
CA LEU A 216 -29.16 -6.07 38.62
C LEU A 216 -30.50 -5.43 38.22
N ASP A 217 -31.53 -6.23 37.96
CA ASP A 217 -32.89 -5.75 37.64
C ASP A 217 -33.54 -5.06 38.83
N ALA A 218 -33.32 -5.57 40.05
CA ALA A 218 -33.79 -4.93 41.28
C ALA A 218 -33.21 -3.51 41.48
N GLU A 219 -32.04 -3.24 40.91
CA GLU A 219 -31.39 -1.93 40.89
C GLU A 219 -31.66 -1.15 39.56
N GLY A 220 -32.53 -1.66 38.68
CA GLY A 220 -32.90 -1.02 37.42
C GLY A 220 -31.84 -1.07 36.31
N VAL A 221 -30.82 -1.92 36.46
CA VAL A 221 -29.61 -1.96 35.62
C VAL A 221 -29.36 -3.31 34.95
N ALA A 222 -30.37 -4.16 34.81
CA ALA A 222 -30.25 -5.44 34.11
C ALA A 222 -29.78 -5.30 32.64
N HIS A 223 -30.17 -4.20 31.99
CA HIS A 223 -29.78 -3.85 30.61
C HIS A 223 -28.25 -3.73 30.43
N LEU A 224 -27.47 -3.61 31.52
CA LEU A 224 -26.00 -3.56 31.46
C LEU A 224 -25.38 -4.88 31.00
N LEU A 225 -26.12 -6.00 31.07
CA LEU A 225 -25.67 -7.30 30.56
C LEU A 225 -25.93 -7.49 29.06
N ASP A 226 -26.87 -6.72 28.52
CA ASP A 226 -27.29 -6.86 27.14
C ASP A 226 -26.39 -5.99 26.23
N PRO A 227 -26.11 -6.43 24.99
CA PRO A 227 -25.39 -5.60 24.03
C PRO A 227 -26.11 -4.26 23.92
N THR A 228 -25.36 -3.16 24.01
CA THR A 228 -25.92 -1.86 23.62
C THR A 228 -26.39 -2.01 22.17
N PRO A 229 -27.67 -1.75 21.85
CA PRO A 229 -28.03 -1.56 20.45
C PRO A 229 -27.14 -0.42 19.96
N ASP A 230 -26.28 -0.68 18.97
CA ASP A 230 -25.50 0.37 18.34
C ASP A 230 -26.50 1.43 17.88
N THR A 231 -26.53 2.56 18.58
CA THR A 231 -27.24 3.76 18.15
C THR A 231 -26.41 4.38 17.04
N ASP A 232 -26.41 3.68 15.92
CA ASP A 232 -26.19 4.14 14.56
C ASP A 232 -26.93 3.08 13.73
N GLU A 233 -28.27 3.15 13.69
CA GLU A 233 -28.97 2.62 12.52
C GLU A 233 -28.66 3.62 11.40
N PRO A 234 -27.76 3.33 10.44
CA PRO A 234 -27.87 4.00 9.17
C PRO A 234 -29.25 3.61 8.64
N ASP A 235 -30.12 4.62 8.71
CA ASP A 235 -31.40 4.73 8.04
C ASP A 235 -31.38 3.93 6.74
N THR A 236 -32.44 3.16 6.49
CA THR A 236 -32.66 2.32 5.31
C THR A 236 -32.22 3.02 4.01
N SER A 237 -30.94 2.86 3.66
CA SER A 237 -30.34 3.59 2.56
C SER A 237 -30.83 2.98 1.24
N SER A 238 -30.90 3.79 0.16
CA SER A 238 -31.30 3.32 -1.17
C SER A 238 -30.51 2.07 -1.59
N GLU A 239 -29.24 1.98 -1.19
CA GLU A 239 -28.34 0.87 -1.48
C GLU A 239 -28.72 -0.43 -0.74
N ALA A 240 -29.26 -0.34 0.47
CA ALA A 240 -29.77 -1.50 1.21
C ALA A 240 -30.94 -2.16 0.46
N PHE A 241 -31.84 -1.32 -0.05
CA PHE A 241 -32.96 -1.76 -0.88
C PHE A 241 -32.48 -2.37 -2.20
N ASP A 242 -31.55 -1.71 -2.89
CA ASP A 242 -30.98 -2.22 -4.15
C ASP A 242 -30.31 -3.59 -3.97
N LEU A 243 -29.53 -3.77 -2.88
CA LEU A 243 -28.90 -5.06 -2.57
C LEU A 243 -29.93 -6.15 -2.23
N ALA A 244 -30.96 -5.81 -1.44
CA ALA A 244 -32.04 -6.73 -1.11
C ALA A 244 -32.81 -7.15 -2.37
N ASP A 245 -33.13 -6.21 -3.25
CA ASP A 245 -33.80 -6.48 -4.52
C ASP A 245 -32.95 -7.41 -5.41
N ILE A 246 -31.65 -7.13 -5.57
CA ILE A 246 -30.73 -8.00 -6.34
C ILE A 246 -30.68 -9.41 -5.75
N LEU A 247 -30.54 -9.53 -4.43
CA LEU A 247 -30.54 -10.83 -3.74
C LEU A 247 -31.86 -11.59 -3.99
N SER A 248 -33.00 -10.92 -3.92
CA SER A 248 -34.31 -11.54 -4.16
C SER A 248 -34.50 -12.01 -5.60
N ARG A 249 -34.02 -11.23 -6.59
CA ARG A 249 -34.17 -11.49 -8.03
C ARG A 249 -33.16 -12.46 -8.62
N LYS A 250 -31.97 -12.57 -8.03
CA LYS A 250 -30.83 -13.31 -8.62
C LYS A 250 -30.36 -14.48 -7.77
N VAL A 251 -30.77 -14.55 -6.51
CA VAL A 251 -30.49 -15.67 -5.60
C VAL A 251 -31.80 -16.42 -5.34
N ASP A 252 -32.28 -17.04 -6.42
CA ASP A 252 -33.65 -17.53 -6.65
C ASP A 252 -34.12 -18.66 -5.70
N SER A 253 -33.32 -19.07 -4.71
CA SER A 253 -33.74 -20.08 -3.73
C SER A 253 -33.13 -19.87 -2.35
N SER A 254 -33.91 -20.19 -1.31
CA SER A 254 -33.43 -20.19 0.08
C SER A 254 -32.21 -21.10 0.27
N LYS A 255 -32.07 -22.17 -0.53
CA LYS A 255 -30.87 -23.03 -0.54
C LYS A 255 -29.63 -22.29 -1.03
N GLN A 256 -29.76 -21.53 -2.12
CA GLN A 256 -28.66 -20.72 -2.65
C GLN A 256 -28.32 -19.57 -1.69
N LEU A 257 -29.33 -18.93 -1.10
CA LEU A 257 -29.14 -17.88 -0.09
C LEU A 257 -28.41 -18.40 1.16
N ALA A 258 -28.81 -19.57 1.68
CA ALA A 258 -28.11 -20.23 2.78
C ALA A 258 -26.67 -20.63 2.42
N ARG A 259 -26.43 -21.11 1.18
CA ARG A 259 -25.08 -21.43 0.70
C ARG A 259 -24.20 -20.19 0.61
N SER A 260 -24.68 -19.13 -0.05
CA SER A 260 -23.95 -17.87 -0.20
C SER A 260 -23.70 -17.21 1.15
N GLY A 261 -24.71 -17.13 2.01
CA GLY A 261 -24.59 -16.60 3.36
C GLY A 261 -23.53 -17.34 4.18
N ARG A 262 -23.45 -18.67 4.09
CA ARG A 262 -22.44 -19.46 4.83
C ARG A 262 -21.02 -19.19 4.35
N VAL A 263 -20.84 -19.08 3.03
CA VAL A 263 -19.52 -18.78 2.45
C VAL A 263 -19.07 -17.38 2.86
N VAL A 264 -19.94 -16.38 2.70
CA VAL A 264 -19.65 -14.99 3.10
C VAL A 264 -19.39 -14.92 4.60
N ALA A 265 -20.24 -15.52 5.44
CA ALA A 265 -20.05 -15.52 6.89
C ALA A 265 -18.70 -16.12 7.28
N LYS A 266 -18.35 -17.30 6.73
CA LYS A 266 -17.06 -17.95 7.00
C LYS A 266 -15.88 -17.07 6.58
N LYS A 267 -15.95 -16.42 5.42
CA LYS A 267 -14.87 -15.58 4.89
C LYS A 267 -14.73 -14.24 5.62
N CYS A 268 -15.82 -13.67 6.10
CA CYS A 268 -15.85 -12.45 6.90
C CYS A 268 -15.68 -12.70 8.41
N GLY A 269 -15.44 -13.94 8.84
CA GLY A 269 -15.27 -14.27 10.25
C GLY A 269 -16.56 -14.21 11.09
N LEU A 270 -17.73 -14.23 10.47
CA LEU A 270 -19.03 -14.19 11.14
C LEU A 270 -19.51 -15.59 11.53
N GLY A 271 -20.18 -15.67 12.68
CA GLY A 271 -20.96 -16.82 13.08
C GLY A 271 -22.22 -16.97 12.23
N HIS A 272 -22.65 -18.20 12.02
CA HIS A 272 -23.91 -18.53 11.35
C HIS A 272 -24.50 -19.84 11.89
N PRO A 273 -25.83 -20.05 11.83
CA PRO A 273 -26.47 -21.32 12.17
C PRO A 273 -25.88 -22.50 11.38
N ARG A 274 -25.76 -23.65 12.04
CA ARG A 274 -25.32 -24.92 11.42
C ARG A 274 -26.47 -25.74 10.82
N ASP A 275 -27.69 -25.23 10.93
CA ASP A 275 -28.89 -25.87 10.41
C ASP A 275 -29.09 -25.58 8.91
N ARG A 276 -30.28 -25.93 8.39
CA ARG A 276 -30.67 -25.68 7.00
C ARG A 276 -31.37 -24.33 6.81
N SER A 277 -31.38 -23.46 7.82
CA SER A 277 -31.95 -22.12 7.70
C SER A 277 -31.16 -21.25 6.73
N ALA A 278 -31.80 -20.21 6.21
CA ALA A 278 -31.20 -19.18 5.38
C ALA A 278 -31.34 -17.82 6.08
N PRO A 279 -30.43 -16.86 5.84
CA PRO A 279 -30.63 -15.50 6.32
C PRO A 279 -31.83 -14.87 5.63
N SER A 280 -32.43 -13.85 6.24
CA SER A 280 -33.33 -12.97 5.50
C SER A 280 -32.55 -12.18 4.44
N VAL A 281 -33.24 -11.72 3.40
CA VAL A 281 -32.61 -10.93 2.33
C VAL A 281 -32.10 -9.59 2.88
N GLU A 282 -32.86 -8.99 3.79
CA GLU A 282 -32.56 -7.73 4.47
C GLU A 282 -31.38 -7.90 5.44
N GLU A 283 -31.35 -8.98 6.21
CA GLU A 283 -30.23 -9.32 7.09
C GLU A 283 -28.93 -9.51 6.29
N PHE A 284 -29.01 -10.19 5.14
CA PHE A 284 -27.84 -10.40 4.29
C PHE A 284 -27.39 -9.10 3.62
N ALA A 285 -28.31 -8.29 3.10
CA ALA A 285 -27.99 -6.97 2.53
C ALA A 285 -27.28 -6.07 3.55
N ARG A 286 -27.72 -6.07 4.83
CA ARG A 286 -27.05 -5.34 5.90
C ARG A 286 -25.61 -5.78 6.12
N VAL A 287 -25.33 -7.09 6.05
CA VAL A 287 -23.96 -7.60 6.13
C VAL A 287 -23.11 -7.15 4.96
N LEU A 288 -23.67 -7.17 3.74
CA LEU A 288 -22.96 -6.71 2.53
C LEU A 288 -22.61 -5.22 2.59
N LEU A 289 -23.45 -4.39 3.23
CA LEU A 289 -23.18 -2.97 3.43
C LEU A 289 -22.09 -2.70 4.48
N THR A 290 -22.18 -3.38 5.62
CA THR A 290 -21.39 -3.07 6.82
C THR A 290 -20.01 -3.73 6.82
N HIS A 291 -19.85 -4.88 6.15
CA HIS A 291 -18.59 -5.63 6.15
C HIS A 291 -17.81 -5.36 4.86
N PRO A 292 -16.60 -4.77 4.93
CA PRO A 292 -15.93 -4.23 3.75
C PRO A 292 -15.82 -5.20 2.57
N ARG A 293 -15.48 -6.46 2.81
CA ARG A 293 -15.23 -7.44 1.73
C ARG A 293 -16.41 -8.38 1.47
N ALA A 294 -17.52 -8.28 2.21
CA ALA A 294 -18.62 -9.23 2.12
C ALA A 294 -19.27 -9.27 0.71
N LEU A 295 -19.42 -8.09 0.08
CA LEU A 295 -19.89 -7.98 -1.29
C LEU A 295 -18.92 -8.65 -2.28
N ALA A 296 -17.61 -8.43 -2.15
CA ALA A 296 -16.61 -9.09 -2.99
C ALA A 296 -16.67 -10.62 -2.86
N GLU A 297 -16.80 -11.15 -1.63
CA GLU A 297 -16.96 -12.59 -1.39
C GLU A 297 -18.23 -13.13 -2.05
N LEU A 298 -19.34 -12.39 -1.98
CA LEU A 298 -20.57 -12.78 -2.67
C LEU A 298 -20.39 -12.83 -4.20
N THR A 299 -19.71 -11.85 -4.79
CA THR A 299 -19.44 -11.87 -6.25
C THR A 299 -18.62 -13.08 -6.67
N GLN A 300 -17.67 -13.53 -5.84
CA GLN A 300 -16.90 -14.75 -6.10
C GLN A 300 -17.80 -16.00 -6.08
N VAL A 301 -18.72 -16.09 -5.10
CA VAL A 301 -19.70 -17.20 -5.03
C VAL A 301 -20.64 -17.19 -6.23
N LEU A 302 -20.99 -16.00 -6.73
CA LEU A 302 -21.89 -15.81 -7.87
C LEU A 302 -21.16 -15.69 -9.21
N SER A 303 -19.88 -16.07 -9.30
CA SER A 303 -19.06 -15.96 -10.52
C SER A 303 -19.67 -16.65 -11.76
N THR A 304 -20.56 -17.63 -11.58
CA THR A 304 -21.30 -18.28 -12.66
C THR A 304 -22.54 -17.52 -13.14
N LYS A 305 -22.91 -16.39 -12.50
CA LYS A 305 -24.04 -15.52 -12.82
C LYS A 305 -23.54 -14.09 -13.13
N PRO A 306 -22.95 -13.84 -14.32
CA PRO A 306 -22.24 -12.59 -14.62
C PRO A 306 -23.12 -11.34 -14.51
N GLY A 307 -24.41 -11.41 -14.88
CA GLY A 307 -25.33 -10.28 -14.72
C GLY A 307 -25.60 -9.90 -13.26
N ALA A 308 -25.62 -10.87 -12.33
CA ALA A 308 -25.75 -10.59 -10.91
C ALA A 308 -24.47 -9.96 -10.34
N VAL A 309 -23.31 -10.40 -10.81
CA VAL A 309 -22.00 -9.82 -10.41
C VAL A 309 -21.89 -8.38 -10.87
N ALA A 310 -22.30 -8.05 -12.10
CA ALA A 310 -22.28 -6.68 -12.61
C ALA A 310 -23.17 -5.74 -11.78
N GLU A 311 -24.43 -6.12 -11.52
CA GLU A 311 -25.36 -5.34 -10.69
C GLU A 311 -24.79 -5.13 -9.26
N LEU A 312 -24.24 -6.18 -8.64
CA LEU A 312 -23.63 -6.08 -7.31
C LEU A 312 -22.40 -5.16 -7.27
N LEU A 313 -21.54 -5.21 -8.29
CA LEU A 313 -20.36 -4.34 -8.36
C LEU A 313 -20.74 -2.87 -8.57
N GLU A 314 -21.80 -2.62 -9.34
CA GLU A 314 -22.34 -1.27 -9.56
C GLU A 314 -22.90 -0.66 -8.27
N VAL A 315 -23.72 -1.41 -7.53
CA VAL A 315 -24.21 -0.97 -6.20
C VAL A 315 -23.04 -0.82 -5.21
N GLY A 316 -22.14 -1.80 -5.19
CA GLY A 316 -20.94 -1.77 -4.34
C GLY A 316 -20.02 -0.58 -4.58
N ALA A 317 -20.00 -0.03 -5.80
CA ALA A 317 -19.22 1.17 -6.13
C ALA A 317 -19.80 2.48 -5.56
N ARG A 318 -21.07 2.48 -5.11
CA ARG A 318 -21.70 3.61 -4.41
C ARG A 318 -21.51 3.56 -2.90
N ILE A 319 -21.05 2.42 -2.35
CA ILE A 319 -20.92 2.18 -0.90
C ILE A 319 -19.46 2.39 -0.49
N PRO A 320 -19.11 3.45 0.28
CA PRO A 320 -17.73 3.77 0.61
C PRO A 320 -16.98 2.68 1.39
N GLN A 321 -17.73 1.91 2.17
CA GLN A 321 -17.20 0.86 3.05
C GLN A 321 -16.86 -0.43 2.27
N CYS A 322 -17.47 -0.63 1.10
CA CYS A 322 -17.25 -1.82 0.29
C CYS A 322 -15.85 -1.78 -0.34
N ALA A 323 -15.08 -2.85 -0.14
CA ALA A 323 -13.77 -3.11 -0.72
C ALA A 323 -13.86 -4.01 -1.97
N LEU A 324 -13.05 -3.74 -2.99
CA LEU A 324 -13.14 -4.38 -4.30
C LEU A 324 -12.71 -5.84 -4.25
N LEU A 325 -11.65 -6.13 -3.48
CA LEU A 325 -11.02 -7.45 -3.43
C LEU A 325 -11.69 -8.36 -2.40
N THR A 326 -11.71 -9.65 -2.69
CA THR A 326 -11.96 -10.69 -1.67
C THR A 326 -10.80 -10.74 -0.67
N HIS A 327 -10.98 -11.38 0.49
CA HIS A 327 -9.89 -11.55 1.46
C HIS A 327 -8.71 -12.31 0.84
N THR A 328 -9.00 -13.38 0.11
CA THR A 328 -7.96 -14.21 -0.53
C THR A 328 -7.22 -13.45 -1.64
N GLU A 329 -7.91 -12.60 -2.40
CA GLU A 329 -7.26 -11.75 -3.40
C GLU A 329 -6.36 -10.70 -2.74
N ARG A 330 -6.81 -10.07 -1.65
CA ARG A 330 -6.02 -9.08 -0.91
C ARG A 330 -4.79 -9.71 -0.24
N GLU A 331 -4.96 -10.80 0.49
CA GLU A 331 -3.86 -11.55 1.12
C GLU A 331 -2.81 -11.97 0.09
N ARG A 332 -3.25 -12.43 -1.09
CA ARG A 332 -2.34 -12.79 -2.17
C ARG A 332 -1.61 -11.58 -2.73
N LEU A 333 -2.29 -10.44 -2.92
CA LEU A 333 -1.66 -9.22 -3.40
C LEU A 333 -0.62 -8.71 -2.39
N ASP A 334 -0.98 -8.64 -1.11
CA ASP A 334 -0.07 -8.22 -0.04
C ASP A 334 1.19 -9.11 0.00
N THR A 335 1.01 -10.43 -0.16
CA THR A 335 2.13 -11.39 -0.24
C THR A 335 3.03 -11.13 -1.46
N LEU A 336 2.44 -10.87 -2.63
CA LEU A 336 3.20 -10.61 -3.86
C LEU A 336 3.98 -9.30 -3.75
N LEU A 337 3.35 -8.25 -3.24
CA LEU A 337 3.98 -6.93 -3.09
C LEU A 337 5.06 -6.93 -2.00
N ALA A 338 4.87 -7.64 -0.89
CA ALA A 338 5.89 -7.80 0.14
C ALA A 338 7.13 -8.57 -0.35
N SER A 339 7.01 -9.34 -1.43
CA SER A 339 8.13 -10.06 -2.05
C SER A 339 8.90 -9.25 -3.08
N LEU A 340 8.47 -8.02 -3.39
CA LEU A 340 9.12 -7.19 -4.39
C LEU A 340 10.47 -6.65 -3.89
N PRO A 341 11.47 -6.52 -4.79
CA PRO A 341 12.70 -5.80 -4.51
C PRO A 341 12.45 -4.33 -4.12
N HIS A 342 13.24 -3.79 -3.18
CA HIS A 342 13.09 -2.42 -2.67
C HIS A 342 13.23 -1.35 -3.75
N ASP A 343 14.11 -1.56 -4.73
CA ASP A 343 14.28 -0.67 -5.88
C ASP A 343 13.01 -0.54 -6.72
N ILE A 344 12.20 -1.58 -6.82
CA ILE A 344 10.88 -1.51 -7.46
C ILE A 344 9.90 -0.74 -6.58
N VAL A 345 9.86 -1.03 -5.27
CA VAL A 345 8.96 -0.34 -4.32
C VAL A 345 9.23 1.17 -4.30
N ALA A 346 10.49 1.59 -4.34
CA ALA A 346 10.89 3.00 -4.38
C ALA A 346 10.41 3.73 -5.66
N THR A 347 10.09 3.00 -6.74
CA THR A 347 9.55 3.59 -7.98
C THR A 347 8.02 3.69 -8.00
N VAL A 348 7.34 3.10 -7.01
CA VAL A 348 5.86 3.05 -6.94
C VAL A 348 5.22 4.44 -7.03
N PRO A 349 5.67 5.48 -6.30
CA PRO A 349 5.06 6.81 -6.41
C PRO A 349 5.06 7.36 -7.84
N THR A 350 6.19 7.23 -8.54
CA THR A 350 6.32 7.66 -9.94
C THR A 350 5.43 6.84 -10.87
N LEU A 351 5.35 5.52 -10.65
CA LEU A 351 4.49 4.64 -11.43
C LEU A 351 3.00 4.99 -11.25
N VAL A 352 2.58 5.33 -10.03
CA VAL A 352 1.18 5.64 -9.70
C VAL A 352 0.74 6.97 -10.33
N LEU A 353 1.57 8.02 -10.23
CA LEU A 353 1.27 9.35 -10.76
C LEU A 353 1.12 9.35 -12.29
N ASP A 354 1.94 8.56 -12.98
CA ASP A 354 1.84 8.42 -14.43
C ASP A 354 0.71 7.46 -14.86
N ALA A 355 0.43 6.42 -14.06
CA ALA A 355 -0.60 5.42 -14.37
C ALA A 355 -2.03 5.93 -14.17
N LEU A 356 -2.22 6.83 -13.20
CA LEU A 356 -3.54 7.28 -12.73
C LEU A 356 -3.59 8.81 -12.60
N PRO A 357 -3.31 9.58 -13.66
CA PRO A 357 -3.19 11.04 -13.58
C PRO A 357 -4.50 11.76 -13.22
N ASP A 358 -5.65 11.13 -13.47
CA ASP A 358 -6.99 11.70 -13.22
C ASP A 358 -7.61 11.22 -11.89
N ILE A 359 -6.87 10.47 -11.06
CA ILE A 359 -7.35 10.03 -9.75
C ILE A 359 -6.71 10.91 -8.69
N ASP A 360 -7.53 11.49 -7.82
CA ASP A 360 -7.05 12.19 -6.63
C ASP A 360 -6.36 11.19 -5.70
N LEU A 361 -5.02 11.21 -5.73
CA LEU A 361 -4.12 10.44 -4.88
C LEU A 361 -3.73 11.29 -3.66
N PRO A 362 -3.35 10.69 -2.52
CA PRO A 362 -2.94 11.45 -1.34
C PRO A 362 -1.71 12.29 -1.60
N ASP A 363 -1.65 13.46 -0.95
CA ASP A 363 -0.45 14.28 -0.87
C ASP A 363 0.77 13.49 -0.38
N ALA A 364 0.56 12.47 0.47
CA ALA A 364 1.60 11.56 0.94
C ALA A 364 2.35 10.87 -0.21
N LEU A 365 1.70 10.52 -1.32
CA LEU A 365 2.41 9.96 -2.49
C LEU A 365 3.40 10.96 -3.13
N HIS A 366 3.17 12.26 -2.95
CA HIS A 366 4.00 13.32 -3.53
C HIS A 366 5.14 13.76 -2.62
N THR A 367 4.98 13.63 -1.30
CA THR A 367 5.88 14.26 -0.31
C THR A 367 6.52 13.30 0.68
N ASP A 368 6.06 12.05 0.76
CA ASP A 368 6.49 11.12 1.80
C ASP A 368 7.90 10.56 1.53
N PRO A 369 8.91 10.91 2.34
CA PRO A 369 10.25 10.34 2.21
C PRO A 369 10.29 8.84 2.56
N ASP A 370 9.25 8.30 3.20
CA ASP A 370 9.17 6.92 3.67
C ASP A 370 9.23 5.89 2.53
N TRP A 371 8.92 6.27 1.29
CA TRP A 371 9.10 5.41 0.12
C TRP A 371 10.57 5.08 -0.18
N GLN A 372 11.50 5.87 0.32
CA GLN A 372 12.94 5.62 0.17
C GLN A 372 13.49 4.74 1.31
N ASP A 373 12.75 4.59 2.40
CA ASP A 373 13.11 3.76 3.55
C ASP A 373 12.45 2.38 3.44
N ALA A 374 13.25 1.32 3.57
CA ALA A 374 12.77 -0.05 3.43
C ALA A 374 11.82 -0.47 4.54
N ASP A 375 11.95 0.10 5.74
CA ASP A 375 11.18 -0.30 6.91
C ASP A 375 9.77 0.32 6.93
N THR A 376 9.59 1.49 6.30
CA THR A 376 8.32 2.23 6.31
C THR A 376 7.54 2.13 5.00
N ALA A 377 8.21 1.90 3.85
CA ALA A 377 7.56 1.80 2.54
C ALA A 377 6.41 0.77 2.47
N GLY A 378 6.51 -0.34 3.22
CA GLY A 378 5.44 -1.34 3.28
C GLY A 378 4.13 -0.82 3.88
N THR A 379 4.21 0.09 4.85
CA THR A 379 3.03 0.72 5.48
C THR A 379 2.37 1.71 4.52
N SER A 380 3.17 2.54 3.84
CA SER A 380 2.68 3.49 2.85
C SER A 380 2.04 2.77 1.65
N LEU A 381 2.59 1.63 1.23
CA LEU A 381 1.99 0.78 0.20
C LEU A 381 0.64 0.21 0.61
N ALA A 382 0.51 -0.30 1.84
CA ALA A 382 -0.76 -0.83 2.34
C ALA A 382 -1.86 0.26 2.39
N ALA A 383 -1.50 1.48 2.82
CA ALA A 383 -2.41 2.62 2.84
C ALA A 383 -2.88 3.02 1.43
N LEU A 384 -1.97 3.01 0.44
CA LEU A 384 -2.30 3.25 -0.96
C LEU A 384 -3.28 2.21 -1.51
N LEU A 385 -3.05 0.92 -1.24
CA LEU A 385 -3.93 -0.16 -1.69
C LEU A 385 -5.36 0.01 -1.15
N ASP A 386 -5.48 0.34 0.14
CA ASP A 386 -6.79 0.56 0.76
C ASP A 386 -7.57 1.70 0.09
N GLN A 387 -6.88 2.74 -0.36
CA GLN A 387 -7.50 3.85 -1.06
C GLN A 387 -7.84 3.51 -2.52
N LEU A 388 -6.95 2.84 -3.25
CA LEU A 388 -7.24 2.40 -4.62
C LEU A 388 -8.40 1.38 -4.65
N GLU A 389 -8.58 0.60 -3.59
CA GLU A 389 -9.76 -0.26 -3.43
C GLU A 389 -11.07 0.53 -3.21
N ARG A 390 -11.00 1.71 -2.58
CA ARG A 390 -12.15 2.62 -2.39
C ARG A 390 -12.43 3.43 -3.66
N ASN A 391 -11.39 3.82 -4.40
CA ASN A 391 -11.49 4.55 -5.67
C ASN A 391 -11.70 3.59 -6.85
N ARG A 392 -12.89 2.97 -6.91
CA ARG A 392 -13.23 1.94 -7.91
C ARG A 392 -13.51 2.47 -9.33
N ARG A 393 -13.56 3.78 -9.52
CA ARG A 393 -13.85 4.38 -10.84
C ARG A 393 -12.59 4.39 -11.70
N ALA A 394 -12.75 4.05 -12.98
CA ALA A 394 -11.70 4.31 -13.95
C ALA A 394 -11.52 5.83 -14.15
N PRO A 395 -10.31 6.28 -14.57
CA PRO A 395 -10.02 7.67 -14.92
C PRO A 395 -11.09 8.29 -15.84
N ALA A 396 -11.41 9.57 -15.62
CA ALA A 396 -12.49 10.26 -16.33
C ALA A 396 -12.27 10.34 -17.86
N THR A 397 -11.01 10.33 -18.31
CA THR A 397 -10.60 10.36 -19.72
C THR A 397 -10.98 9.10 -20.52
N GLU A 398 -11.38 8.02 -19.85
CA GLU A 398 -11.58 6.69 -20.46
C GLU A 398 -13.03 6.28 -20.67
N ARG A 399 -14.00 7.10 -20.23
CA ARG A 399 -15.43 6.78 -20.33
C ARG A 399 -15.94 6.63 -21.77
N SER A 400 -15.16 7.00 -22.77
CA SER A 400 -15.62 7.11 -24.15
C SER A 400 -15.18 5.97 -25.09
N ARG A 401 -14.20 5.11 -24.74
CA ARG A 401 -13.64 4.15 -25.74
C ARG A 401 -13.23 2.73 -25.30
N SER A 402 -13.14 2.38 -24.02
CA SER A 402 -12.70 1.02 -23.61
C SER A 402 -13.41 0.54 -22.33
N PRO A 403 -13.65 -0.77 -22.16
CA PRO A 403 -14.22 -1.30 -20.93
C PRO A 403 -13.35 -1.02 -19.69
N LEU A 404 -14.00 -0.52 -18.63
CA LEU A 404 -13.37 0.09 -17.46
C LEU A 404 -12.68 -0.98 -16.58
N LEU A 405 -11.35 -0.95 -16.50
CA LEU A 405 -10.62 -1.69 -15.47
C LEU A 405 -10.59 -0.88 -14.18
N PRO A 406 -10.69 -1.51 -13.00
CA PRO A 406 -10.53 -0.81 -11.73
C PRO A 406 -9.13 -0.17 -11.62
N ALA A 407 -9.06 1.02 -11.03
CA ALA A 407 -7.80 1.76 -10.83
C ALA A 407 -6.71 0.91 -10.18
N LEU A 408 -7.08 0.09 -9.19
CA LEU A 408 -6.18 -0.85 -8.54
C LEU A 408 -5.55 -1.85 -9.52
N VAL A 409 -6.34 -2.40 -10.45
CA VAL A 409 -5.83 -3.36 -11.45
C VAL A 409 -4.86 -2.65 -12.40
N CYS A 410 -5.19 -1.42 -12.83
CA CYS A 410 -4.29 -0.60 -13.63
C CYS A 410 -2.96 -0.33 -12.89
N PHE A 411 -3.02 0.02 -11.61
CA PHE A 411 -1.83 0.21 -10.78
C PHE A 411 -0.97 -1.05 -10.72
N VAL A 412 -1.56 -2.20 -10.37
CA VAL A 412 -0.81 -3.46 -10.23
C VAL A 412 -0.19 -3.90 -11.56
N LEU A 413 -0.83 -3.63 -12.71
CA LEU A 413 -0.23 -3.87 -14.02
C LEU A 413 1.04 -3.02 -14.27
N HIS A 414 1.08 -1.78 -13.79
CA HIS A 414 2.27 -0.93 -13.90
C HIS A 414 3.40 -1.43 -13.01
N VAL A 415 3.09 -1.84 -11.77
CA VAL A 415 4.07 -2.50 -10.90
C VAL A 415 4.57 -3.79 -11.53
N ALA A 416 3.68 -4.61 -12.10
CA ALA A 416 4.03 -5.85 -12.77
C ALA A 416 4.97 -5.62 -13.97
N ALA A 417 4.71 -4.57 -14.76
CA ALA A 417 5.52 -4.22 -15.92
C ALA A 417 6.92 -3.71 -15.56
N ALA A 418 7.06 -3.05 -14.41
CA ALA A 418 8.35 -2.59 -13.88
C ALA A 418 9.13 -3.71 -13.15
N SER A 419 8.44 -4.77 -12.73
CA SER A 419 9.02 -5.85 -11.95
C SER A 419 9.74 -6.89 -12.83
N PRO A 420 10.88 -7.44 -12.40
CA PRO A 420 11.50 -8.57 -13.08
C PRO A 420 10.68 -9.85 -12.92
N ASP A 421 10.88 -10.81 -13.83
CA ASP A 421 10.34 -12.17 -13.64
C ASP A 421 11.06 -12.88 -12.48
N PRO A 422 10.34 -13.71 -11.69
CA PRO A 422 8.95 -14.16 -11.89
C PRO A 422 7.87 -13.23 -11.32
N TYR A 423 8.23 -12.16 -10.60
CA TYR A 423 7.29 -11.30 -9.87
C TYR A 423 6.28 -10.61 -10.80
N GLY A 424 6.76 -10.09 -11.95
CA GLY A 424 5.90 -9.47 -12.95
C GLY A 424 4.83 -10.43 -13.48
N THR A 425 5.22 -11.67 -13.79
CA THR A 425 4.30 -12.72 -14.25
C THR A 425 3.23 -13.05 -13.19
N ASP A 426 3.63 -13.23 -11.94
CA ASP A 426 2.70 -13.53 -10.83
C ASP A 426 1.67 -12.42 -10.60
N LEU A 427 2.09 -11.15 -10.72
CA LEU A 427 1.20 -9.99 -10.60
C LEU A 427 0.23 -9.88 -11.79
N VAL A 428 0.68 -10.16 -13.02
CA VAL A 428 -0.21 -10.23 -14.21
C VAL A 428 -1.26 -11.33 -14.06
N ASP A 429 -0.86 -12.49 -13.55
CA ASP A 429 -1.76 -13.61 -13.27
C ASP A 429 -2.81 -13.24 -12.21
N TRP A 430 -2.40 -12.51 -11.17
CA TRP A 430 -3.32 -11.97 -10.17
C TRP A 430 -4.31 -10.99 -10.80
N CYS A 431 -3.84 -10.02 -11.60
CA CYS A 431 -4.69 -9.05 -12.30
C CYS A 431 -5.71 -9.74 -13.21
N THR A 432 -5.29 -10.79 -13.93
CA THR A 432 -6.15 -11.58 -14.82
C THR A 432 -7.28 -12.26 -14.06
N LYS A 433 -7.00 -12.82 -12.88
CA LYS A 433 -8.01 -13.47 -12.02
C LYS A 433 -9.02 -12.45 -11.48
N VAL A 434 -8.56 -11.31 -11.00
CA VAL A 434 -9.42 -10.23 -10.49
C VAL A 434 -10.29 -9.68 -11.62
N ALA A 435 -9.70 -9.33 -12.76
CA ALA A 435 -10.44 -8.81 -13.91
C ALA A 435 -11.52 -9.78 -14.39
N ARG A 436 -11.23 -11.08 -14.46
CA ARG A 436 -12.23 -12.10 -14.82
C ARG A 436 -13.40 -12.14 -13.82
N ARG A 437 -13.13 -12.07 -12.52
CA ARG A 437 -14.18 -12.02 -11.49
C ARG A 437 -15.03 -10.75 -11.64
N THR A 438 -14.38 -9.60 -11.77
CA THR A 438 -15.04 -8.29 -11.86
C THR A 438 -15.63 -7.99 -13.23
N GLN A 439 -15.70 -8.97 -14.14
CA GLN A 439 -16.22 -8.83 -15.50
C GLN A 439 -15.47 -7.80 -16.37
N GLY A 440 -14.19 -7.54 -16.06
CA GLY A 440 -13.30 -6.76 -16.90
C GLY A 440 -13.01 -7.48 -18.21
N HIS A 441 -12.98 -6.75 -19.32
CA HIS A 441 -12.68 -7.33 -20.63
C HIS A 441 -11.19 -7.64 -20.75
N GLN A 442 -10.88 -8.84 -21.24
CA GLN A 442 -9.50 -9.28 -21.45
C GLN A 442 -8.75 -8.36 -22.43
N ALA A 443 -9.41 -7.85 -23.46
CA ALA A 443 -8.81 -6.92 -24.42
C ALA A 443 -8.30 -5.63 -23.74
N ALA A 444 -9.05 -5.08 -22.77
CA ALA A 444 -8.61 -3.91 -22.02
C ALA A 444 -7.42 -4.24 -21.10
N LEU A 445 -7.37 -5.45 -20.52
CA LEU A 445 -6.22 -5.89 -19.73
C LEU A 445 -4.96 -5.98 -20.58
N GLU A 446 -5.06 -6.56 -21.77
CA GLU A 446 -3.95 -6.69 -22.72
C GLU A 446 -3.47 -5.32 -23.23
N GLU A 447 -4.40 -4.44 -23.62
CA GLU A 447 -4.10 -3.05 -24.00
C GLU A 447 -3.34 -2.32 -22.88
N ARG A 448 -3.79 -2.46 -21.64
CA ARG A 448 -3.17 -1.81 -20.49
C ARG A 448 -1.83 -2.39 -20.10
N LEU A 449 -1.65 -3.69 -20.22
CA LEU A 449 -0.35 -4.32 -20.01
C LEU A 449 0.67 -3.85 -21.05
N VAL A 450 0.25 -3.66 -22.30
CA VAL A 450 1.09 -3.09 -23.35
C VAL A 450 1.48 -1.64 -23.01
N HIS A 451 0.53 -0.82 -22.56
CA HIS A 451 0.81 0.55 -22.12
C HIS A 451 1.76 0.59 -20.90
N ALA A 452 1.50 -0.24 -19.89
CA ALA A 452 2.31 -0.35 -18.69
C ALA A 452 3.75 -0.76 -19.01
N ARG A 453 3.94 -1.73 -19.92
CA ARG A 453 5.27 -2.13 -20.41
C ARG A 453 5.98 -1.01 -21.15
N GLN A 454 5.28 -0.25 -21.99
CA GLN A 454 5.85 0.92 -22.66
C GLN A 454 6.33 1.96 -21.66
N LEU A 455 5.55 2.23 -20.60
CA LEU A 455 5.95 3.14 -19.53
C LEU A 455 7.14 2.58 -18.74
N ALA A 456 7.10 1.32 -18.33
CA ALA A 456 8.21 0.68 -17.61
C ALA A 456 9.52 0.71 -18.42
N CYS A 457 9.45 0.49 -19.74
CA CYS A 457 10.60 0.67 -20.63
C CYS A 457 11.09 2.12 -20.69
N ARG A 458 10.19 3.12 -20.64
CA ARG A 458 10.58 4.54 -20.55
C ARG A 458 11.29 4.83 -19.22
N LEU A 459 10.70 4.44 -18.10
CA LEU A 459 11.23 4.68 -16.75
C LEU A 459 12.54 3.90 -16.47
N GLY A 460 12.65 2.69 -16.99
CA GLY A 460 13.86 1.87 -16.97
C GLY A 460 14.93 2.32 -17.97
N ALA A 461 14.63 3.31 -18.83
CA ALA A 461 15.64 3.85 -19.73
C ALA A 461 16.75 4.51 -18.90
N PRO A 462 18.02 4.13 -19.08
CA PRO A 462 19.13 4.54 -18.21
C PRO A 462 19.39 6.05 -18.15
N ASN A 463 18.70 6.82 -19.00
CA ASN A 463 18.96 8.23 -19.29
C ASN A 463 17.84 9.18 -18.82
N GLN A 464 16.70 8.69 -18.33
CA GLN A 464 15.59 9.55 -17.88
C GLN A 464 15.85 10.14 -16.49
N ASN A 465 16.35 9.31 -15.56
CA ASN A 465 16.68 9.71 -14.17
C ASN A 465 18.14 10.17 -14.00
N ALA A 466 18.94 10.16 -15.08
CA ALA A 466 20.29 10.66 -15.05
C ALA A 466 20.28 12.20 -14.87
N PRO A 467 21.05 12.76 -13.92
CA PRO A 467 21.21 14.20 -13.83
C PRO A 467 21.69 14.77 -15.17
N ARG A 468 21.27 15.99 -15.50
CA ARG A 468 21.62 16.62 -16.78
C ARG A 468 22.41 17.88 -16.59
N LEU A 469 23.32 18.10 -17.52
CA LEU A 469 24.01 19.35 -17.73
C LEU A 469 23.76 19.79 -19.16
N LEU A 470 22.91 20.81 -19.31
CA LEU A 470 22.64 21.45 -20.58
C LEU A 470 23.57 22.64 -20.75
N ILE A 471 24.20 22.74 -21.91
CA ILE A 471 25.18 23.78 -22.22
C ILE A 471 24.83 24.39 -23.56
N ARG A 472 24.61 25.71 -23.60
CA ARG A 472 24.62 26.46 -24.85
C ARG A 472 26.06 26.88 -25.13
N LEU A 473 26.61 26.34 -26.20
CA LEU A 473 27.98 26.60 -26.64
C LEU A 473 27.92 27.46 -27.90
N ARG A 474 28.63 28.59 -27.90
CA ARG A 474 28.75 29.47 -29.06
C ARG A 474 30.21 29.72 -29.38
N ARG A 475 30.59 29.47 -30.63
CA ARG A 475 31.90 29.87 -31.16
C ARG A 475 31.94 31.39 -31.34
N VAL A 476 32.98 32.04 -30.84
CA VAL A 476 33.17 33.50 -30.92
C VAL A 476 34.16 33.85 -32.03
N ASP A 477 35.28 33.12 -32.10
CA ASP A 477 36.37 33.38 -33.07
C ASP A 477 37.24 32.11 -33.25
N GLY A 478 38.01 32.08 -34.34
CA GLY A 478 39.01 31.05 -34.66
C GLY A 478 38.51 29.86 -35.49
N ASP A 479 39.45 29.15 -36.11
CA ASP A 479 39.25 27.90 -36.86
C ASP A 479 40.18 26.79 -36.30
N GLY A 480 39.78 25.53 -36.43
CA GLY A 480 40.53 24.37 -35.92
C GLY A 480 40.63 24.29 -34.39
N ASP A 481 41.83 24.04 -33.87
CA ASP A 481 42.06 23.81 -32.43
C ASP A 481 42.12 25.10 -31.59
N ASN A 482 42.20 26.28 -32.23
CA ASN A 482 42.32 27.59 -31.58
C ASN A 482 40.99 28.36 -31.47
N CYS A 483 39.86 27.66 -31.52
CA CYS A 483 38.54 28.29 -31.36
C CYS A 483 38.32 28.80 -29.93
N LEU A 484 37.71 29.98 -29.84
CA LEU A 484 37.22 30.55 -28.58
C LEU A 484 35.71 30.36 -28.47
N PHE A 485 35.26 29.98 -27.27
CA PHE A 485 33.86 29.66 -26.98
C PHE A 485 33.32 30.45 -25.80
N THR A 486 32.02 30.74 -25.85
CA THR A 486 31.22 31.22 -24.71
C THR A 486 30.21 30.14 -24.29
N LEU A 487 29.87 30.13 -23.01
CA LEU A 487 29.08 29.07 -22.38
C LEU A 487 27.93 29.66 -21.58
N ARG A 488 26.73 29.10 -21.75
CA ARG A 488 25.65 29.17 -20.76
C ARG A 488 25.29 27.77 -20.30
N MET A 489 25.05 27.59 -19.00
CA MET A 489 24.93 26.25 -18.42
C MET A 489 23.73 26.13 -17.47
N TRP A 490 23.00 25.01 -17.57
CA TRP A 490 21.91 24.65 -16.68
C TRP A 490 22.08 23.21 -16.22
N SER A 491 21.78 22.95 -14.95
CA SER A 491 21.83 21.62 -14.36
C SER A 491 20.44 21.16 -13.92
N ARG A 492 20.18 19.87 -14.00
CA ARG A 492 18.94 19.25 -13.51
C ARG A 492 19.27 17.98 -12.74
N LYS A 493 18.96 17.97 -11.44
CA LYS A 493 19.18 16.80 -10.56
C LYS A 493 17.93 15.93 -10.40
N SER A 494 16.75 16.52 -10.57
CA SER A 494 15.45 15.84 -10.49
C SER A 494 14.57 16.35 -11.63
N THR A 495 13.53 17.11 -11.32
CA THR A 495 12.54 17.64 -12.27
C THR A 495 12.80 19.10 -12.64
N THR A 496 13.48 19.86 -11.78
CA THR A 496 13.69 21.31 -11.97
C THR A 496 15.08 21.66 -12.49
N TRP A 497 15.12 22.54 -13.48
CA TRP A 497 16.35 23.11 -14.02
C TRP A 497 16.86 24.25 -13.14
N GLN A 498 18.17 24.30 -12.94
CA GLN A 498 18.85 25.34 -12.18
C GLN A 498 20.00 25.92 -13.02
N ARG A 499 20.05 27.25 -13.15
CA ARG A 499 21.14 27.94 -13.86
C ARG A 499 22.44 27.80 -13.07
N VAL A 500 23.50 27.36 -13.74
CA VAL A 500 24.84 27.25 -13.17
C VAL A 500 25.52 28.61 -13.33
N ARG A 501 26.16 29.11 -12.27
CA ARG A 501 26.90 30.39 -12.32
C ARG A 501 28.22 30.19 -13.07
N VAL A 502 28.31 30.76 -14.26
CA VAL A 502 29.52 30.83 -15.10
C VAL A 502 29.59 32.23 -15.70
N ASP A 503 30.79 32.77 -15.94
CA ASP A 503 30.94 34.02 -16.69
C ASP A 503 30.63 33.76 -18.18
N GLU A 504 29.43 34.15 -18.60
CA GLU A 504 28.91 33.87 -19.95
C GLU A 504 29.58 34.74 -21.03
N ARG A 505 30.20 35.87 -20.64
CA ARG A 505 30.87 36.80 -21.57
C ARG A 505 32.34 36.46 -21.77
N GLN A 506 32.92 35.67 -20.87
CA GLN A 506 34.30 35.21 -20.99
C GLN A 506 34.45 34.25 -22.16
N ALA A 507 35.25 34.65 -23.16
CA ALA A 507 35.76 33.77 -24.20
C ALA A 507 36.80 32.81 -23.60
N ARG A 508 36.64 31.51 -23.87
CA ARG A 508 37.50 30.43 -23.35
C ARG A 508 38.03 29.60 -24.51
N ASP A 509 39.26 29.13 -24.40
CA ASP A 509 39.76 28.14 -25.36
C ASP A 509 39.09 26.76 -25.16
N THR A 510 39.43 25.81 -26.01
CA THR A 510 38.92 24.44 -25.97
C THR A 510 39.21 23.73 -24.63
N ALA A 511 40.40 23.93 -24.05
CA ALA A 511 40.83 23.23 -22.84
C ALA A 511 40.13 23.79 -21.59
N ASP A 512 40.04 25.11 -21.48
CA ASP A 512 39.33 25.83 -20.41
C ASP A 512 37.82 25.57 -20.48
N THR A 513 37.28 25.53 -21.69
CA THR A 513 35.88 25.14 -21.92
C THR A 513 35.63 23.71 -21.44
N ALA A 514 36.49 22.76 -21.83
CA ALA A 514 36.36 21.37 -21.41
C ALA A 514 36.51 21.20 -19.90
N ALA A 515 37.47 21.90 -19.28
CA ALA A 515 37.66 21.88 -17.83
C ALA A 515 36.44 22.42 -17.07
N THR A 516 35.84 23.51 -17.57
CA THR A 516 34.62 24.10 -16.99
C THR A 516 33.46 23.10 -17.03
N ILE A 517 33.20 22.51 -18.20
CA ILE A 517 32.15 21.49 -18.37
C ILE A 517 32.41 20.29 -17.48
N PHE A 518 33.65 19.80 -17.47
CA PHE A 518 34.08 18.65 -16.69
C PHE A 518 33.82 18.85 -15.19
N ASN A 519 34.23 20.00 -14.65
CA ASN A 519 34.07 20.34 -13.24
C ASN A 519 32.59 20.41 -12.87
N THR A 520 31.76 21.09 -13.67
CA THR A 520 30.32 21.17 -13.39
C THR A 520 29.65 19.80 -13.48
N ALA A 521 29.91 19.01 -14.52
CA ALA A 521 29.35 17.67 -14.68
C ALA A 521 29.75 16.76 -13.51
N SER A 522 30.98 16.87 -13.02
CA SER A 522 31.46 16.09 -11.87
C SER A 522 30.66 16.35 -10.59
N THR A 523 30.13 17.56 -10.39
CA THR A 523 29.24 17.86 -9.24
C THR A 523 27.88 17.18 -9.29
N LEU A 524 27.50 16.62 -10.44
CA LEU A 524 26.24 15.93 -10.68
C LEU A 524 26.38 14.39 -10.63
N LEU A 525 27.59 13.88 -10.37
CA LEU A 525 27.84 12.45 -10.28
C LEU A 525 27.05 11.81 -9.13
N ARG A 526 26.47 10.65 -9.39
CA ARG A 526 25.84 9.77 -8.39
C ARG A 526 26.49 8.38 -8.45
N PRO A 527 26.45 7.59 -7.36
CA PRO A 527 26.87 6.19 -7.40
C PRO A 527 26.13 5.45 -8.52
N GLY A 528 26.88 4.79 -9.43
CA GLY A 528 26.32 4.03 -10.55
C GLY A 528 25.70 4.84 -11.71
N ILE A 529 25.44 6.14 -11.56
CA ILE A 529 24.77 6.97 -12.56
C ILE A 529 25.65 8.14 -12.99
N ARG A 530 25.90 8.26 -14.30
CA ARG A 530 26.65 9.36 -14.90
C ARG A 530 25.68 10.44 -15.42
N PRO A 531 25.96 11.73 -15.22
CA PRO A 531 25.15 12.78 -15.78
C PRO A 531 25.29 12.86 -17.30
N ILE A 532 24.20 13.18 -18.00
CA ILE A 532 24.22 13.42 -19.44
C ILE A 532 24.60 14.88 -19.69
N VAL A 533 25.58 15.08 -20.57
CA VAL A 533 26.04 16.39 -21.02
C VAL A 533 25.40 16.65 -22.38
N GLU A 534 24.48 17.61 -22.43
CA GLU A 534 23.73 18.00 -23.62
C GLU A 534 24.23 19.35 -24.13
N LEU A 535 24.67 19.38 -25.39
CA LEU A 535 25.25 20.57 -26.02
C LEU A 535 24.28 21.15 -27.03
N LEU A 536 23.84 22.39 -26.81
CA LEU A 536 23.11 23.17 -27.80
C LEU A 536 24.12 23.87 -28.70
N LEU A 537 24.18 23.44 -29.96
CA LEU A 537 25.04 23.99 -30.99
C LEU A 537 24.20 24.73 -32.03
N ASP A 538 24.71 25.86 -32.50
CA ASP A 538 24.14 26.58 -33.63
C ASP A 538 24.50 25.83 -34.94
N ARG A 539 23.75 26.06 -36.03
CA ARG A 539 23.92 25.29 -37.28
C ARG A 539 25.35 25.35 -37.85
N ALA A 540 26.00 26.52 -37.72
CA ALA A 540 27.35 26.75 -38.21
C ALA A 540 28.44 26.02 -37.40
N ASP A 541 28.11 25.53 -36.20
CA ASP A 541 29.06 24.90 -35.26
C ASP A 541 28.88 23.38 -35.17
N LEU A 542 28.12 22.79 -36.11
CA LEU A 542 27.93 21.33 -36.19
C LEU A 542 29.22 20.58 -36.56
N ASP A 543 30.27 21.28 -36.95
CA ASP A 543 31.63 20.79 -37.18
C ASP A 543 32.47 20.70 -35.89
N VAL A 544 32.03 21.29 -34.77
CA VAL A 544 32.77 21.28 -33.49
C VAL A 544 32.76 19.87 -32.88
N ASN A 545 33.89 19.43 -32.30
CA ASN A 545 34.05 18.06 -31.77
C ASN A 545 34.22 17.98 -30.23
N PRO A 546 33.22 18.40 -29.45
CA PRO A 546 33.38 18.61 -28.01
C PRO A 546 33.54 17.31 -27.21
N HIS A 547 33.12 16.17 -27.75
CA HIS A 547 33.22 14.89 -27.06
C HIS A 547 34.65 14.33 -26.98
N TRP A 548 35.60 14.86 -27.75
CA TRP A 548 37.04 14.53 -27.64
C TRP A 548 37.88 15.65 -27.02
N TRP A 549 37.26 16.73 -26.53
CA TRP A 549 38.01 17.77 -25.83
C TRP A 549 38.58 17.25 -24.52
N MET A 550 39.84 17.60 -24.28
CA MET A 550 40.63 17.10 -23.16
C MET A 550 40.59 18.09 -22.00
N ALA A 551 40.16 17.62 -20.84
CA ALA A 551 40.29 18.34 -19.57
C ALA A 551 41.47 17.78 -18.76
N PRO A 552 42.16 18.62 -17.95
CA PRO A 552 43.18 18.15 -17.03
C PRO A 552 42.57 17.23 -15.96
N GLY A 553 43.21 16.09 -15.75
CA GLY A 553 42.86 15.07 -14.76
C GLY A 553 43.87 15.01 -13.60
N PRO A 554 43.61 14.16 -12.59
CA PRO A 554 44.55 13.96 -11.49
C PRO A 554 45.90 13.42 -12.01
N MET A 555 46.99 13.78 -11.33
CA MET A 555 48.35 13.30 -11.66
C MET A 555 48.78 13.59 -13.10
N ASN A 556 48.43 14.76 -13.66
CA ASN A 556 48.75 15.16 -15.04
C ASN A 556 48.21 14.19 -16.11
N THR A 557 47.12 13.48 -15.81
CA THR A 557 46.39 12.71 -16.83
C THR A 557 45.48 13.62 -17.63
N HIS A 558 45.08 13.20 -18.83
CA HIS A 558 44.08 13.92 -19.64
C HIS A 558 42.81 13.09 -19.73
N ARG A 559 41.65 13.77 -19.62
CA ARG A 559 40.32 13.12 -19.62
C ARG A 559 39.48 13.71 -20.74
N ALA A 560 38.99 12.86 -21.64
CA ALA A 560 38.09 13.29 -22.71
C ALA A 560 36.64 13.36 -22.21
N LEU A 561 35.92 14.44 -22.53
CA LEU A 561 34.54 14.64 -22.07
C LEU A 561 33.61 13.46 -22.42
N GLY A 562 33.63 13.00 -23.67
CA GLY A 562 32.77 11.93 -24.18
C GLY A 562 33.16 10.52 -23.73
N VAL A 563 34.31 10.37 -23.05
CA VAL A 563 34.74 9.12 -22.40
C VAL A 563 34.20 9.07 -20.97
N GLU A 564 34.22 10.21 -20.29
CA GLU A 564 33.81 10.32 -18.90
C GLU A 564 32.28 10.38 -18.76
N PHE A 565 31.62 11.14 -19.64
CA PHE A 565 30.19 11.39 -19.61
C PHE A 565 29.51 11.01 -20.94
N PRO A 566 28.22 10.60 -20.94
CA PRO A 566 27.40 10.61 -22.14
C PRO A 566 27.28 12.04 -22.68
N VAL A 567 27.94 12.32 -23.79
CA VAL A 567 27.89 13.63 -24.48
C VAL A 567 27.04 13.51 -25.74
N VAL A 568 25.97 14.30 -25.79
CA VAL A 568 25.03 14.41 -26.91
C VAL A 568 24.91 15.87 -27.34
N PHE A 569 24.44 16.12 -28.55
CA PHE A 569 24.14 17.48 -29.00
C PHE A 569 22.73 17.61 -29.56
N THR A 570 22.23 18.83 -29.55
CA THR A 570 20.96 19.25 -30.17
C THR A 570 21.21 20.55 -30.92
N CYS A 571 20.50 20.78 -32.03
CA CYS A 571 20.56 22.03 -32.78
C CYS A 571 19.17 22.69 -32.79
N PRO A 572 18.88 23.60 -31.83
CA PRO A 572 17.57 24.24 -31.74
C PRO A 572 17.16 24.97 -33.01
N GLU A 573 18.10 25.68 -33.66
CA GLU A 573 17.87 26.40 -34.92
C GLU A 573 17.27 25.50 -36.00
N LEU A 574 17.82 24.30 -36.20
CA LEU A 574 17.32 23.35 -37.19
C LEU A 574 15.99 22.73 -36.78
N VAL A 575 15.79 22.46 -35.49
CA VAL A 575 14.53 21.94 -34.96
C VAL A 575 13.40 22.96 -35.14
N GLU A 576 13.68 24.26 -34.95
CA GLU A 576 12.73 25.35 -35.14
C GLU A 576 12.44 25.66 -36.62
N LEU A 577 13.44 25.49 -37.49
CA LEU A 577 13.25 25.59 -38.95
C LEU A 577 12.33 24.49 -39.50
N GLY A 578 12.22 23.35 -38.81
CA GLY A 578 11.32 22.26 -39.13
C GLY A 578 9.86 22.59 -38.81
N SER A 579 8.94 22.35 -39.75
CA SER A 579 7.54 22.78 -39.64
C SER A 579 6.64 21.89 -38.76
N ASP A 580 7.15 20.83 -38.13
CA ASP A 580 6.29 19.82 -37.48
C ASP A 580 6.76 19.38 -36.09
N ALA A 581 6.62 20.30 -35.13
CA ALA A 581 6.92 20.06 -33.71
C ALA A 581 6.06 18.93 -33.10
N GLU A 582 4.87 18.67 -33.66
CA GLU A 582 4.00 17.57 -33.23
C GLU A 582 4.60 16.22 -33.62
N PHE A 583 5.12 16.11 -34.84
CA PHE A 583 5.79 14.91 -35.33
C PHE A 583 7.07 14.57 -34.53
N LEU A 584 7.87 15.59 -34.21
CA LEU A 584 9.02 15.42 -33.32
C LEU A 584 8.59 14.93 -31.92
N ARG A 585 7.54 15.53 -31.34
CA ARG A 585 7.00 15.11 -30.03
C ARG A 585 6.53 13.66 -30.06
N GLU A 586 5.86 13.23 -31.12
CA GLU A 586 5.37 11.86 -31.25
C GLU A 586 6.51 10.85 -31.46
N ARG A 587 7.58 11.23 -32.16
CA ARG A 587 8.80 10.39 -32.26
C ARG A 587 9.55 10.29 -30.93
N LYS A 588 9.64 11.37 -30.16
CA LYS A 588 10.25 11.38 -28.81
C LYS A 588 9.57 10.38 -27.87
N LYS A 589 8.23 10.33 -27.88
CA LYS A 589 7.47 9.34 -27.10
C LYS A 589 7.82 7.90 -27.47
N ARG A 590 8.26 7.64 -28.72
CA ARG A 590 8.57 6.31 -29.26
C ARG A 590 10.05 5.91 -29.16
N LEU A 591 10.93 6.74 -28.59
CA LEU A 591 12.39 6.49 -28.52
C LEU A 591 12.81 5.12 -27.96
N HIS A 592 12.00 4.52 -27.07
CA HIS A 592 12.28 3.24 -26.44
C HIS A 592 11.98 2.03 -27.34
N ARG A 593 11.17 2.21 -28.39
CA ARG A 593 10.70 1.12 -29.29
C ARG A 593 10.91 1.37 -30.77
N GLY A 594 11.26 2.61 -31.13
CA GLY A 594 11.38 2.99 -32.53
C GLY A 594 12.63 2.43 -33.19
N VAL A 595 12.60 2.43 -34.52
CA VAL A 595 13.67 1.87 -35.35
C VAL A 595 14.62 2.99 -35.78
N LEU A 596 15.89 2.63 -35.98
CA LEU A 596 16.88 3.49 -36.63
C LEU A 596 16.88 3.22 -38.13
N LEU A 597 16.58 4.25 -38.92
CA LEU A 597 16.67 4.19 -40.36
C LEU A 597 18.11 4.42 -40.81
N ARG A 598 18.62 3.58 -41.72
CA ARG A 598 19.97 3.73 -42.27
C ARG A 598 19.97 4.55 -43.55
N ILE A 599 20.83 5.57 -43.60
CA ILE A 599 21.18 6.31 -44.82
C ILE A 599 22.64 5.99 -45.15
N ASP A 600 22.91 5.48 -46.34
CA ASP A 600 24.25 5.11 -46.79
C ASP A 600 24.51 5.60 -48.22
N ALA A 601 25.63 5.18 -48.82
CA ALA A 601 26.07 5.56 -50.16
C ALA A 601 25.03 5.32 -51.28
N SER A 602 23.96 4.56 -51.03
CA SER A 602 22.86 4.41 -51.99
C SER A 602 21.98 5.66 -52.13
N VAL A 603 22.18 6.68 -51.28
CA VAL A 603 21.49 7.97 -51.33
C VAL A 603 22.44 9.05 -51.78
N SER A 604 22.08 9.75 -52.86
CA SER A 604 22.92 10.76 -53.52
C SER A 604 22.35 12.18 -53.45
N SER A 605 21.11 12.35 -52.99
CA SER A 605 20.44 13.65 -52.90
C SER A 605 19.56 13.78 -51.66
N LEU A 606 19.30 15.01 -51.22
CA LEU A 606 18.42 15.28 -50.07
C LEU A 606 16.95 14.89 -50.35
N ASP A 607 16.51 14.90 -51.61
CA ASP A 607 15.18 14.46 -52.00
C ASP A 607 14.98 12.95 -51.75
N GLU A 608 16.00 12.15 -52.04
CA GLU A 608 16.01 10.72 -51.71
C GLU A 608 16.02 10.46 -50.21
N VAL A 609 16.74 11.30 -49.42
CA VAL A 609 16.65 11.25 -47.95
C VAL A 609 15.22 11.50 -47.51
N GLY A 610 14.59 12.58 -47.99
CA GLY A 610 13.20 12.93 -47.67
C GLY A 610 12.22 11.80 -47.99
N LYS A 611 12.37 11.18 -49.16
CA LYS A 611 11.55 10.01 -49.56
C LYS A 611 11.71 8.83 -48.61
N ARG A 612 12.92 8.54 -48.12
CA ARG A 612 13.14 7.47 -47.13
C ARG A 612 12.53 7.81 -45.77
N LEU A 613 12.68 9.06 -45.31
CA LEU A 613 12.09 9.50 -44.04
C LEU A 613 10.55 9.44 -44.09
N ALA A 614 9.96 9.77 -45.24
CA ALA A 614 8.51 9.70 -45.46
C ALA A 614 8.01 8.25 -45.59
N GLY A 615 8.81 7.35 -46.18
CA GLY A 615 8.48 5.93 -46.32
C GLY A 615 8.51 5.16 -44.99
N GLU A 616 9.30 5.63 -44.01
CA GLU A 616 9.49 4.97 -42.72
C GLU A 616 8.99 5.85 -41.55
N MET A 617 7.66 5.98 -41.43
CA MET A 617 7.02 6.84 -40.42
C MET A 617 7.26 6.40 -38.97
N ASP A 618 7.67 5.14 -38.77
CA ASP A 618 8.00 4.58 -37.45
C ASP A 618 9.47 4.76 -37.05
N ALA A 619 10.30 5.31 -37.94
CA ALA A 619 11.66 5.68 -37.61
C ALA A 619 11.66 6.80 -36.55
N VAL A 620 12.38 6.55 -35.46
CA VAL A 620 12.64 7.54 -34.39
C VAL A 620 14.06 8.08 -34.44
N GLY A 621 14.87 7.55 -35.34
CA GLY A 621 16.23 8.00 -35.52
C GLY A 621 16.82 7.60 -36.86
N VAL A 622 17.94 8.24 -37.18
CA VAL A 622 18.68 8.01 -38.41
C VAL A 622 20.11 7.65 -38.07
N VAL A 623 20.65 6.64 -38.74
CA VAL A 623 22.05 6.28 -38.73
C VAL A 623 22.61 6.60 -40.10
N ILE A 624 23.58 7.52 -40.14
CA ILE A 624 24.25 7.93 -41.37
C ILE A 624 25.50 7.08 -41.51
N GLY A 625 25.46 6.12 -42.42
CA GLY A 625 26.54 5.21 -42.79
C GLY A 625 27.64 5.90 -43.61
N GLU A 626 28.28 5.14 -44.50
CA GLU A 626 29.32 5.65 -45.40
C GLU A 626 28.69 6.49 -46.51
N VAL A 627 28.68 7.81 -46.32
CA VAL A 627 28.32 8.81 -47.32
C VAL A 627 29.50 9.78 -47.51
N ASP A 628 29.52 10.46 -48.65
CA ASP A 628 30.51 11.50 -48.97
C ASP A 628 30.60 12.52 -47.80
N PRO A 629 31.80 12.90 -47.34
CA PRO A 629 31.97 13.79 -46.20
C PRO A 629 31.26 15.14 -46.34
N ALA A 630 31.29 15.75 -47.53
CA ALA A 630 30.62 17.03 -47.77
C ALA A 630 29.10 16.87 -47.80
N PHE A 631 28.60 15.72 -48.29
CA PHE A 631 27.18 15.40 -48.25
C PHE A 631 26.69 15.03 -46.85
N ARG A 632 27.52 14.42 -46.01
CA ARG A 632 27.16 13.95 -44.65
C ARG A 632 26.57 15.07 -43.80
N GLU A 633 27.21 16.24 -43.80
CA GLU A 633 26.77 17.37 -43.00
C GLU A 633 25.39 17.86 -43.45
N LEU A 634 25.15 17.94 -44.76
CA LEU A 634 23.84 18.29 -45.32
C LEU A 634 22.76 17.27 -44.91
N VAL A 635 23.08 15.97 -44.88
CA VAL A 635 22.17 14.92 -44.44
C VAL A 635 21.86 15.05 -42.94
N VAL A 636 22.87 15.31 -42.09
CA VAL A 636 22.67 15.55 -40.65
C VAL A 636 21.73 16.73 -40.44
N GLN A 637 22.01 17.87 -41.09
CA GLN A 637 21.20 19.08 -40.96
C GLN A 637 19.75 18.83 -41.40
N TYR A 638 19.57 18.14 -42.54
CA TYR A 638 18.25 17.79 -43.05
C TYR A 638 17.48 16.85 -42.10
N CYS A 639 18.14 15.83 -41.53
CA CYS A 639 17.49 14.91 -40.59
C CYS A 639 17.02 15.62 -39.31
N LEU A 640 17.83 16.54 -38.77
CA LEU A 640 17.46 17.35 -37.61
C LEU A 640 16.27 18.27 -37.94
N ALA A 641 16.30 18.94 -39.09
CA ALA A 641 15.19 19.77 -39.56
C ALA A 641 13.91 18.97 -39.86
N ALA A 642 14.04 17.71 -40.27
CA ALA A 642 12.93 16.78 -40.46
C ALA A 642 12.36 16.20 -39.14
N GLY A 643 12.77 16.74 -37.98
CA GLY A 643 12.25 16.33 -36.67
C GLY A 643 12.69 14.94 -36.25
N MET A 644 13.90 14.50 -36.61
CA MET A 644 14.48 13.27 -36.08
C MET A 644 15.09 13.51 -34.69
N PRO A 645 14.56 12.88 -33.62
CA PRO A 645 15.11 13.07 -32.29
C PRO A 645 16.46 12.38 -32.08
N VAL A 646 16.84 11.45 -32.97
CA VAL A 646 18.13 10.73 -32.90
C VAL A 646 18.82 10.77 -34.27
N VAL A 647 20.05 11.27 -34.31
CA VAL A 647 20.91 11.19 -35.50
C VAL A 647 22.29 10.70 -35.08
N LEU A 648 22.66 9.50 -35.52
CA LEU A 648 23.93 8.85 -35.22
C LEU A 648 24.81 8.85 -36.48
N PHE A 649 26.02 9.39 -36.39
CA PHE A 649 26.95 9.47 -37.52
C PHE A 649 28.41 9.42 -37.08
N GLY A 650 29.30 9.10 -38.01
CA GLY A 650 30.74 9.03 -37.78
C GLY A 650 31.47 10.30 -38.21
N ARG A 651 32.50 10.69 -37.45
CA ARG A 651 33.52 11.65 -37.88
C ARG A 651 34.83 10.95 -38.21
N GLY A 652 35.51 11.42 -39.26
CA GLY A 652 36.73 10.80 -39.80
C GLY A 652 36.45 9.79 -40.93
N GLU A 653 37.51 9.44 -41.67
CA GLU A 653 37.42 8.63 -42.91
C GLU A 653 37.47 7.10 -42.67
N GLN A 654 37.98 6.62 -41.52
CA GLN A 654 38.22 5.19 -41.30
C GLN A 654 37.45 4.60 -40.10
N GLY A 655 36.85 3.43 -40.31
CA GLY A 655 36.31 2.57 -39.25
C GLY A 655 34.89 2.87 -38.75
N TRP A 656 34.17 3.80 -39.39
CA TRP A 656 32.79 4.12 -39.01
C TRP A 656 31.85 2.90 -39.05
N ALA A 657 31.95 2.06 -40.09
CA ALA A 657 31.13 0.86 -40.21
C ALA A 657 31.26 -0.10 -39.01
N GLN A 658 32.45 -0.17 -38.39
CA GLN A 658 32.67 -0.97 -37.18
C GLN A 658 31.88 -0.39 -36.00
N ALA A 659 32.02 0.90 -35.74
CA ALA A 659 31.30 1.60 -34.68
C ALA A 659 29.78 1.50 -34.87
N GLU A 660 29.33 1.73 -36.09
CA GLU A 660 27.92 1.63 -36.48
C GLU A 660 27.36 0.24 -36.14
N SER A 661 27.99 -0.84 -36.62
CA SER A 661 27.51 -2.22 -36.44
C SER A 661 27.36 -2.65 -34.97
N ARG A 662 28.10 -2.00 -34.06
CA ARG A 662 28.01 -2.21 -32.62
C ARG A 662 26.87 -1.39 -32.01
N LEU A 663 26.76 -0.11 -32.38
CA LEU A 663 25.82 0.85 -31.79
C LEU A 663 24.37 0.65 -32.25
N VAL A 664 24.13 0.19 -33.49
CA VAL A 664 22.77 -0.05 -34.01
C VAL A 664 22.06 -1.24 -33.35
N ARG A 665 22.76 -2.02 -32.52
CA ARG A 665 22.18 -3.13 -31.74
C ARG A 665 21.43 -2.64 -30.50
N ASP A 666 21.75 -1.44 -30.03
CA ASP A 666 21.13 -0.84 -28.85
C ASP A 666 19.85 -0.10 -29.24
N ALA A 667 18.87 -0.09 -28.33
CA ALA A 667 17.67 0.72 -28.52
C ALA A 667 18.02 2.22 -28.59
N PRO A 668 17.29 3.05 -29.38
CA PRO A 668 17.60 4.47 -29.53
C PRO A 668 17.71 5.25 -28.21
N ALA A 669 16.90 4.89 -27.21
CA ALA A 669 16.96 5.47 -25.87
C ALA A 669 18.26 5.13 -25.08
N ALA A 670 18.94 4.04 -25.41
CA ALA A 670 20.18 3.59 -24.76
C ALA A 670 21.46 4.14 -25.44
N LEU A 671 21.33 4.72 -26.64
CA LEU A 671 22.47 5.20 -27.44
C LEU A 671 23.40 6.18 -26.70
N PRO A 672 22.95 7.14 -25.87
CA PRO A 672 23.89 8.01 -25.13
C PRO A 672 24.90 7.23 -24.29
N LYS A 673 24.46 6.16 -23.63
CA LYS A 673 25.32 5.27 -22.84
C LYS A 673 26.21 4.41 -23.74
N ALA A 674 25.62 3.79 -24.77
CA ALA A 674 26.35 2.92 -25.70
C ALA A 674 27.47 3.67 -26.44
N VAL A 675 27.19 4.89 -26.92
CA VAL A 675 28.17 5.77 -27.58
C VAL A 675 29.31 6.16 -26.64
N ARG A 676 29.00 6.48 -25.37
CA ARG A 676 30.04 6.74 -24.36
C ARG A 676 30.91 5.51 -24.12
N GLU A 677 30.31 4.33 -23.95
CA GLU A 677 31.05 3.09 -23.74
C GLU A 677 31.96 2.78 -24.93
N TYR A 678 31.46 2.98 -26.16
CA TYR A 678 32.29 2.89 -27.36
C TYR A 678 33.46 3.87 -27.34
N ARG A 679 33.22 5.15 -27.04
CA ARG A 679 34.26 6.18 -26.95
C ARG A 679 35.30 5.85 -25.88
N ARG A 680 34.88 5.30 -24.73
CA ARG A 680 35.78 4.84 -23.68
C ARG A 680 36.67 3.71 -24.16
N ASP A 681 36.09 2.72 -24.85
CA ASP A 681 36.85 1.59 -25.39
C ASP A 681 37.83 2.08 -26.48
N ALA A 682 37.40 3.00 -27.35
CA ALA A 682 38.26 3.66 -28.35
C ALA A 682 39.36 4.55 -27.74
N PHE A 683 39.12 5.16 -26.58
CA PHE A 683 40.14 5.93 -25.87
C PHE A 683 41.19 5.01 -25.23
N LYS A 684 40.81 3.81 -24.78
CA LYS A 684 41.73 2.82 -24.18
C LYS A 684 42.53 2.06 -25.24
N GLU A 685 41.86 1.65 -26.32
CA GLU A 685 42.42 0.79 -27.37
C GLU A 685 42.12 1.37 -28.76
N PRO A 686 42.74 2.52 -29.12
CA PRO A 686 42.43 3.23 -30.37
C PRO A 686 42.75 2.43 -31.63
N ALA A 687 43.62 1.42 -31.55
CA ALA A 687 43.94 0.53 -32.66
C ALA A 687 42.86 -0.55 -32.91
N VAL A 688 42.03 -0.85 -31.92
CA VAL A 688 41.01 -1.92 -31.97
C VAL A 688 39.63 -1.36 -32.29
N HIS A 689 39.30 -0.21 -31.71
CA HIS A 689 38.02 0.45 -31.86
C HIS A 689 38.16 1.68 -32.75
N LEU A 690 37.91 1.50 -34.05
CA LEU A 690 38.04 2.54 -35.06
C LEU A 690 36.75 3.38 -35.16
N GLY A 691 36.86 4.58 -35.72
CA GLY A 691 35.73 5.48 -35.91
C GLY A 691 35.39 6.36 -34.69
N ARG A 692 34.79 7.51 -34.95
CA ARG A 692 34.42 8.51 -33.93
C ARG A 692 32.91 8.77 -33.98
N PRO A 693 32.10 8.04 -33.19
CA PRO A 693 30.65 8.22 -33.19
C PRO A 693 30.25 9.58 -32.59
N VAL A 694 29.31 10.24 -33.25
CA VAL A 694 28.65 11.47 -32.83
C VAL A 694 27.16 11.22 -32.79
N LEU A 695 26.52 11.71 -31.72
CA LEU A 695 25.12 11.46 -31.44
C LEU A 695 24.41 12.79 -31.23
N ALA A 696 23.53 13.14 -32.18
CA ALA A 696 22.47 14.09 -31.93
C ALA A 696 21.32 13.35 -31.25
N TRP A 697 20.86 13.86 -30.10
CA TRP A 697 19.84 13.16 -29.34
C TRP A 697 19.00 14.11 -28.51
N CYS A 698 17.68 14.00 -28.64
CA CYS A 698 16.72 14.82 -27.94
C CYS A 698 15.53 13.97 -27.49
N ASP A 699 15.17 14.05 -26.21
CA ASP A 699 14.05 13.30 -25.63
C ASP A 699 12.91 14.20 -25.15
N ASP A 700 11.95 13.60 -24.44
CA ASP A 700 10.68 14.24 -24.04
C ASP A 700 10.80 15.10 -22.78
N ILE A 701 12.02 15.48 -22.37
CA ILE A 701 12.31 16.10 -21.08
C ILE A 701 11.92 17.60 -20.99
N GLY A 702 11.06 18.04 -21.92
CA GLY A 702 10.63 19.42 -22.06
C GLY A 702 11.75 20.31 -22.59
N PRO A 703 11.41 21.50 -23.14
CA PRO A 703 12.44 22.47 -23.47
C PRO A 703 13.22 22.85 -22.19
N PRO A 704 14.46 23.37 -22.32
CA PRO A 704 15.06 24.10 -21.22
C PRO A 704 14.10 25.16 -20.70
N PRO A 705 14.31 25.69 -19.47
CA PRO A 705 13.66 26.93 -19.07
C PRO A 705 13.90 27.91 -20.20
N GLY A 706 12.83 28.38 -20.82
CA GLY A 706 12.94 29.44 -21.80
C GLY A 706 13.77 30.53 -21.14
N ASP A 707 14.80 31.00 -21.83
CA ASP A 707 15.33 32.31 -21.51
C ASP A 707 14.08 33.20 -21.47
N LEU A 708 13.75 33.72 -20.28
CA LEU A 708 13.00 34.96 -20.20
C LEU A 708 13.82 35.89 -21.08
N TYR A 709 13.35 36.09 -22.32
CA TYR A 709 13.71 37.21 -23.17
C TYR A 709 13.30 38.46 -22.38
N LEU A 710 14.10 38.81 -21.39
CA LEU A 710 14.30 40.20 -21.03
C LEU A 710 15.35 40.66 -22.02
N ASP A 711 14.88 41.02 -23.22
CA ASP A 711 15.57 42.04 -23.99
C ASP A 711 15.77 43.21 -23.02
N ASP A 712 17.03 43.54 -22.76
CA ASP A 712 17.34 44.79 -22.09
C ASP A 712 16.93 45.89 -23.09
N PRO A 713 15.94 46.76 -22.78
CA PRO A 713 15.47 47.79 -23.72
C PRO A 713 16.52 48.86 -24.02
N SER A 714 17.77 48.65 -23.59
CA SER A 714 18.93 49.51 -23.86
C SER A 714 19.79 49.05 -25.05
N GLU A 715 19.59 47.85 -25.62
CA GLU A 715 20.37 47.38 -26.78
C GLU A 715 19.77 47.74 -28.17
N GLU A 716 18.61 48.40 -28.23
CA GLU A 716 18.10 49.01 -29.50
C GLU A 716 18.70 50.39 -29.81
N LEU A 717 19.64 50.88 -28.99
CA LEU A 717 20.34 52.15 -29.21
C LEU A 717 21.87 51.98 -29.06
N ALA A 718 22.49 51.23 -29.99
CA ALA A 718 23.92 51.31 -30.28
C ALA A 718 24.20 51.07 -31.78
#